data_AF-A0A934WEK4-F1
#
_entry.id   AF-A0A934WEK4-F1
#
_cell.length_a   1.000
_cell.length_b   1.000
_cell.length_c   1.000
_cell.angle_alpha   90.00
_cell.angle_beta   90.00
_cell.angle_gamma   90.00
#
_symmetry.space_group_name_H-M   'P 1'
#
loop_
_entity.id
_entity.type
_entity.pdbx_description
1 polymer ?
#
loop_
_entity_poly.entity_id
_entity_poly.type
_entity_poly.pdbx_seq_one_letter_code
_entity_poly.pdbx_strand_id
1 'polypeptide(L)'
;MRKIFLFSVLLLSALLIKADEGMWLLKELNKQSFARMQELGFSFPTDSIYSETNPSLKDAVVIFGRGCTGVAVSEKGLIFTNHHCGYGDIQKLSSVEHDYLKDGFVSQSFSEELPAEGLTVSFLQKTEDVTDFVTSTLSPDDDESTRDQKIDSLSNICIEKSKINEFIRAEVVPFYSHNKYYLVVYEVFKDVRLVFTPPSSIGKFGGETDNWMWPRHTGDFSVFRVYANKDNKAANYSPDNVPYSPKYSVPVSVQGFKDKDYAMTIGYPGSTERYMSSWGINQMVESQHKPRIEVRGAKQEIWKKAMNASDAVRIKYASKYAGSSNYWKNAMGMNEAIAKLGVIKNKEDLETKFGEWISASGKSAKYGEVLPMLKEGYTSTMRTSEIQTYLFETFYNGIEMVRFANTALFVNKMDEADKAEELRARMTNAYKDYEPSLDRKVMPVLLKLYAERVPAEYRPAIYETINKKFKGDYDKYADWFFKNTKLTTLDGVVALISNGKAKDVDKDPAIELSKALEPCLKLLQKEAGEYYTQIDKGERLFMAGLMEMEPDKTFSPDANFTQRLSYGSIGGYKPADAVTYDYYSTSKGVLEKENPNDPEFAVQQYILNDLKGGDFGQYADTDGKMHVNFLSNNDITGGNSGSPVFNGKAQLIGLAFDGNWEALSGDIVFEPEVQRTISVDIRYVLYTIDKVMKCPRLIEELKIIK
;
A
#
# COMPACT_ATOMS: atom_id res chain seq x y z
N MET A 1 -2.84 -43.07 42.72
CA MET A 1 -3.71 -42.01 42.15
C MET A 1 -3.02 -40.64 42.00
N ARG A 2 -2.01 -40.27 42.81
CA ARG A 2 -1.29 -38.99 42.67
C ARG A 2 -0.24 -38.89 41.54
N LYS A 3 0.14 -40.00 40.89
CA LYS A 3 1.12 -40.00 39.77
C LYS A 3 0.50 -39.93 38.37
N ILE A 4 -0.82 -40.16 38.25
CA ILE A 4 -1.52 -40.09 36.95
C ILE A 4 -1.97 -38.65 36.66
N PHE A 5 -2.29 -37.86 37.70
CA PHE A 5 -2.66 -36.45 37.54
C PHE A 5 -1.49 -35.54 37.15
N LEU A 6 -0.24 -35.91 37.46
CA LEU A 6 0.94 -35.15 37.03
C LEU A 6 1.29 -35.37 35.54
N PHE A 7 0.92 -36.52 34.97
CA PHE A 7 1.14 -36.80 33.54
C PHE A 7 0.07 -36.14 32.65
N SER A 8 -1.14 -35.91 33.19
CA SER A 8 -2.21 -35.19 32.50
C SER A 8 -2.00 -33.67 32.48
N VAL A 9 -1.25 -33.11 33.43
CA VAL A 9 -0.95 -31.66 33.49
C VAL A 9 0.30 -31.29 32.68
N LEU A 10 1.22 -32.24 32.44
CA LEU A 10 2.39 -32.03 31.56
C LEU A 10 2.11 -32.21 30.05
N LEU A 11 0.97 -32.82 29.68
CA LEU A 11 0.52 -32.90 28.28
C LEU A 11 -0.38 -31.72 27.85
N LEU A 12 -0.75 -30.83 28.79
CA LEU A 12 -1.53 -29.63 28.52
C LEU A 12 -0.70 -28.34 28.47
N SER A 13 0.62 -28.45 28.60
CA SER A 13 1.58 -27.34 28.49
C SER A 13 2.48 -27.53 27.27
N ALA A 14 2.01 -27.13 26.08
CA ALA A 14 2.82 -26.66 24.93
C ALA A 14 2.09 -26.61 23.58
N LEU A 15 0.75 -26.74 23.49
CA LEU A 15 0.05 -26.18 22.34
C LEU A 15 -0.14 -24.68 22.57
N LEU A 16 0.98 -23.95 22.57
CA LEU A 16 0.95 -22.55 22.21
C LEU A 16 0.36 -22.52 20.80
N ILE A 17 -0.91 -22.13 20.70
CA ILE A 17 -1.56 -21.79 19.45
C ILE A 17 -0.75 -20.61 18.91
N LYS A 18 0.28 -20.90 18.10
CA LYS A 18 1.01 -19.86 17.38
C LYS A 18 0.00 -19.24 16.40
N ALA A 19 -0.17 -17.92 16.47
CA ALA A 19 -0.75 -17.19 15.36
C ALA A 19 0.16 -17.42 14.15
N ASP A 20 -0.41 -17.68 12.98
CA ASP A 20 0.37 -17.98 11.80
C ASP A 20 0.74 -16.66 11.12
N GLU A 21 1.90 -16.13 11.51
CA GLU A 21 2.63 -15.13 10.74
C GLU A 21 2.75 -15.58 9.28
N GLY A 22 2.57 -14.67 8.33
CA GLY A 22 2.99 -14.89 6.95
C GLY A 22 2.04 -14.38 5.87
N MET A 23 2.66 -13.99 4.76
CA MET A 23 2.03 -13.58 3.50
C MET A 23 2.44 -14.59 2.43
N TRP A 24 1.73 -15.71 2.41
CA TRP A 24 2.09 -16.93 1.69
C TRP A 24 1.81 -16.82 0.19
N LEU A 25 2.74 -17.31 -0.64
CA LEU A 25 2.45 -17.59 -2.04
C LEU A 25 1.44 -18.74 -2.11
N LEU A 26 0.31 -18.52 -2.79
CA LEU A 26 -0.77 -19.51 -2.88
C LEU A 26 -0.29 -20.85 -3.45
N LYS A 27 0.64 -20.80 -4.41
CA LYS A 27 1.23 -21.97 -5.07
C LYS A 27 2.27 -22.70 -4.19
N GLU A 28 2.80 -22.06 -3.15
CA GLU A 28 3.77 -22.64 -2.21
C GLU A 28 3.14 -23.12 -0.90
N LEU A 29 1.82 -22.98 -0.72
CA LEU A 29 1.13 -23.55 0.44
C LEU A 29 1.36 -25.07 0.48
N ASN A 30 2.05 -25.51 1.52
CA ASN A 30 2.49 -26.90 1.66
C ASN A 30 1.52 -27.68 2.56
N LYS A 31 1.80 -28.97 2.76
CA LYS A 31 0.95 -29.85 3.59
C LYS A 31 0.81 -29.35 5.03
N GLN A 32 1.84 -28.73 5.59
CA GLN A 32 1.81 -28.18 6.95
C GLN A 32 0.92 -26.93 7.01
N SER A 33 1.04 -26.04 6.04
CA SER A 33 0.15 -24.86 5.93
C SER A 33 -1.31 -25.29 5.82
N PHE A 34 -1.64 -26.29 4.99
CA PHE A 34 -3.00 -26.77 4.85
C PHE A 34 -3.53 -27.48 6.11
N ALA A 35 -2.71 -28.32 6.75
CA ALA A 35 -3.08 -28.95 8.02
C ALA A 35 -3.40 -27.87 9.07
N ARG A 36 -2.58 -26.81 9.12
CA ARG A 36 -2.80 -25.70 10.03
C ARG A 36 -4.07 -24.91 9.73
N MET A 37 -4.33 -24.60 8.46
CA MET A 37 -5.59 -23.97 8.04
C MET A 37 -6.80 -24.82 8.45
N GLN A 38 -6.73 -26.14 8.27
CA GLN A 38 -7.80 -27.08 8.66
C GLN A 38 -8.02 -27.12 10.18
N GLU A 39 -6.95 -27.12 10.97
CA GLU A 39 -7.02 -27.02 12.44
C GLU A 39 -7.76 -25.76 12.90
N LEU A 40 -7.58 -24.64 12.18
CA LEU A 40 -8.24 -23.37 12.45
C LEU A 40 -9.69 -23.31 11.93
N GLY A 41 -10.17 -24.33 11.21
CA GLY A 41 -11.56 -24.42 10.71
C GLY A 41 -11.73 -24.23 9.20
N PHE A 42 -10.65 -24.26 8.42
CA PHE A 42 -10.74 -24.25 6.96
C PHE A 42 -11.32 -25.55 6.40
N SER A 43 -12.29 -25.42 5.49
CA SER A 43 -13.06 -26.54 4.91
C SER A 43 -13.25 -26.44 3.40
N PHE A 44 -12.80 -25.35 2.77
CA PHE A 44 -12.86 -25.18 1.32
C PHE A 44 -11.80 -26.07 0.62
N PRO A 45 -12.08 -26.63 -0.58
CA PRO A 45 -11.10 -27.47 -1.28
C PRO A 45 -9.80 -26.72 -1.57
N THR A 46 -8.67 -27.29 -1.17
CA THR A 46 -7.35 -26.64 -1.23
C THR A 46 -6.88 -26.40 -2.67
N ASP A 47 -7.22 -27.31 -3.58
CA ASP A 47 -6.98 -27.21 -5.03
C ASP A 47 -7.82 -26.11 -5.71
N SER A 48 -8.84 -25.61 -5.02
CA SER A 48 -9.71 -24.52 -5.49
C SER A 48 -9.24 -23.14 -5.00
N ILE A 49 -8.19 -23.06 -4.18
CA ILE A 49 -7.58 -21.77 -3.79
C ILE A 49 -6.81 -21.19 -4.98
N TYR A 50 -6.03 -22.02 -5.67
CA TYR A 50 -5.22 -21.65 -6.82
C TYR A 50 -5.23 -22.77 -7.87
N SER A 51 -5.66 -22.44 -9.09
CA SER A 51 -5.55 -23.31 -10.25
C SER A 51 -5.28 -22.49 -11.51
N GLU A 52 -4.34 -22.91 -12.35
CA GLU A 52 -4.09 -22.27 -13.65
C GLU A 52 -5.10 -22.71 -14.71
N THR A 53 -5.81 -23.82 -14.48
CA THR A 53 -6.72 -24.45 -15.45
C THR A 53 -8.19 -24.29 -15.10
N ASN A 54 -8.54 -24.46 -13.83
CA ASN A 54 -9.91 -24.39 -13.34
C ASN A 54 -10.18 -23.04 -12.66
N PRO A 55 -11.41 -22.53 -12.66
CA PRO A 55 -11.80 -21.42 -11.80
C PRO A 55 -11.43 -21.68 -10.34
N SER A 56 -10.78 -20.71 -9.71
CA SER A 56 -10.29 -20.79 -8.34
C SER A 56 -10.41 -19.45 -7.62
N LEU A 57 -10.20 -19.44 -6.30
CA LEU A 57 -10.32 -18.24 -5.49
C LEU A 57 -9.39 -17.11 -5.95
N LYS A 58 -8.20 -17.46 -6.47
CA LYS A 58 -7.26 -16.50 -7.08
C LYS A 58 -7.92 -15.62 -8.15
N ASP A 59 -8.88 -16.17 -8.91
CA ASP A 59 -9.48 -15.53 -10.08
C ASP A 59 -10.52 -14.49 -9.70
N ALA A 60 -10.94 -14.44 -8.43
CA ALA A 60 -11.82 -13.38 -7.94
C ALA A 60 -11.05 -12.22 -7.29
N VAL A 61 -9.79 -12.40 -6.91
CA VAL A 61 -9.01 -11.37 -6.22
C VAL A 61 -8.12 -10.63 -7.20
N VAL A 62 -8.24 -9.31 -7.23
CA VAL A 62 -7.67 -8.46 -8.27
C VAL A 62 -6.74 -7.40 -7.70
N ILE A 63 -5.77 -6.96 -8.52
CA ILE A 63 -5.13 -5.67 -8.31
C ILE A 63 -6.14 -4.61 -8.72
N PHE A 64 -6.47 -3.71 -7.79
CA PHE A 64 -7.29 -2.53 -8.05
C PHE A 64 -6.39 -1.30 -8.19
N GLY A 65 -6.41 -0.67 -9.37
CA GLY A 65 -5.53 0.45 -9.70
C GLY A 65 -4.07 0.04 -9.66
N ARG A 66 -3.27 0.73 -8.83
CA ARG A 66 -1.81 0.56 -8.75
C ARG A 66 -1.28 0.19 -7.37
N GLY A 67 -2.14 0.05 -6.38
CA GLY A 67 -1.69 -0.07 -4.99
C GLY A 67 -2.71 -0.68 -4.04
N CYS A 68 -3.82 -1.21 -4.54
CA CYS A 68 -4.87 -1.82 -3.73
C CYS A 68 -5.26 -3.19 -4.27
N THR A 69 -6.04 -3.89 -3.46
CA THR A 69 -6.72 -5.13 -3.79
C THR A 69 -8.22 -4.86 -4.01
N GLY A 70 -8.87 -5.72 -4.80
CA GLY A 70 -10.33 -5.80 -4.86
C GLY A 70 -10.80 -7.25 -5.00
N VAL A 71 -12.11 -7.45 -4.95
CA VAL A 71 -12.73 -8.77 -5.07
C VAL A 71 -13.95 -8.75 -5.99
N ALA A 72 -14.02 -9.70 -6.93
CA ALA A 72 -15.17 -9.95 -7.78
C ALA A 72 -16.27 -10.69 -6.99
N VAL A 73 -17.43 -10.05 -6.83
CA VAL A 73 -18.55 -10.53 -6.02
C VAL A 73 -19.80 -10.88 -6.83
N SER A 74 -19.74 -10.73 -8.15
CA SER A 74 -20.83 -11.12 -9.06
C SER A 74 -20.32 -11.69 -10.38
N GLU A 75 -21.21 -12.40 -11.08
CA GLU A 75 -20.97 -12.92 -12.43
C GLU A 75 -20.96 -11.83 -13.52
N LYS A 76 -21.23 -10.56 -13.15
CA LYS A 76 -21.24 -9.39 -14.03
C LYS A 76 -20.14 -8.39 -13.66
N GLY A 77 -19.05 -8.87 -13.06
CA GLY A 77 -17.82 -8.09 -12.92
C GLY A 77 -17.89 -7.00 -11.86
N LEU A 78 -18.81 -7.11 -10.90
CA LEU A 78 -18.89 -6.20 -9.76
C LEU A 78 -17.70 -6.45 -8.82
N ILE A 79 -16.92 -5.40 -8.57
CA ILE A 79 -15.72 -5.41 -7.74
C ILE A 79 -15.96 -4.61 -6.47
N PHE A 80 -15.77 -5.23 -5.31
CA PHE A 80 -15.67 -4.52 -4.04
C PHE A 80 -14.20 -4.19 -3.74
N THR A 81 -13.94 -2.98 -3.26
CA THR A 81 -12.65 -2.52 -2.73
C THR A 81 -12.92 -1.49 -1.64
N ASN A 82 -11.88 -0.89 -1.06
CA ASN A 82 -12.04 0.15 -0.04
C ASN A 82 -12.46 1.50 -0.65
N HIS A 83 -13.11 2.34 0.15
CA HIS A 83 -13.41 3.72 -0.18
C HIS A 83 -12.11 4.48 -0.44
N HIS A 84 -11.10 4.31 0.41
CA HIS A 84 -9.82 4.98 0.24
C HIS A 84 -9.04 4.51 -1.02
N CYS A 85 -9.27 3.29 -1.49
CA CYS A 85 -8.71 2.77 -2.75
C CYS A 85 -9.34 3.43 -3.98
N GLY A 86 -10.67 3.60 -3.97
CA GLY A 86 -11.40 4.33 -5.01
C GLY A 86 -11.30 5.86 -4.90
N TYR A 87 -10.78 6.39 -3.77
CA TYR A 87 -10.88 7.81 -3.41
C TYR A 87 -10.30 8.76 -4.44
N GLY A 88 -9.17 8.39 -5.06
CA GLY A 88 -8.56 9.18 -6.13
C GLY A 88 -9.47 9.29 -7.35
N ASP A 89 -10.13 8.20 -7.74
CA ASP A 89 -11.02 8.20 -8.91
C ASP A 89 -12.38 8.82 -8.59
N ILE A 90 -12.90 8.63 -7.38
CA ILE A 90 -14.10 9.33 -6.87
C ILE A 90 -13.86 10.85 -6.85
N GLN A 91 -12.69 11.30 -6.36
CA GLN A 91 -12.32 12.72 -6.35
C GLN A 91 -12.23 13.29 -7.76
N LYS A 92 -11.65 12.57 -8.72
CA LYS A 92 -11.58 13.01 -10.12
C LYS A 92 -12.96 13.20 -10.74
N LEU A 93 -13.90 12.30 -10.41
CA LEU A 93 -15.29 12.33 -10.87
C LEU A 93 -16.14 13.39 -10.17
N SER A 94 -15.71 13.87 -8.99
CA SER A 94 -16.43 14.87 -8.22
C SER A 94 -16.26 16.28 -8.78
N SER A 95 -17.29 17.12 -8.60
CA SER A 95 -17.27 18.56 -8.86
C SER A 95 -17.93 19.32 -7.70
N VAL A 96 -18.01 20.64 -7.78
CA VAL A 96 -18.80 21.43 -6.81
C VAL A 96 -20.29 21.18 -6.97
N GLU A 97 -20.78 20.94 -8.20
CA GLU A 97 -22.19 20.58 -8.44
C GLU A 97 -22.51 19.14 -8.02
N HIS A 98 -21.54 18.23 -8.14
CA HIS A 98 -21.66 16.81 -7.82
C HIS A 98 -20.51 16.34 -6.92
N ASP A 99 -20.58 16.63 -5.62
CA ASP A 99 -19.54 16.25 -4.65
C ASP A 99 -19.74 14.80 -4.17
N TYR A 100 -19.32 13.83 -4.99
CA TYR A 100 -19.44 12.41 -4.64
C TYR A 100 -18.61 12.01 -3.42
N LEU A 101 -17.57 12.78 -3.05
CA LEU A 101 -16.85 12.57 -1.79
C LEU A 101 -17.74 12.91 -0.60
N LYS A 102 -18.49 14.00 -0.66
CA LYS A 102 -19.38 14.43 0.43
C LYS A 102 -20.67 13.62 0.47
N ASP A 103 -21.31 13.43 -0.67
CA ASP A 103 -22.69 12.95 -0.75
C ASP A 103 -22.79 11.45 -1.11
N GLY A 104 -21.69 10.84 -1.54
CA GLY A 104 -21.67 9.49 -2.10
C GLY A 104 -22.18 9.44 -3.54
N PHE A 105 -22.24 8.25 -4.10
CA PHE A 105 -22.74 8.00 -5.46
C PHE A 105 -23.46 6.65 -5.52
N VAL A 106 -24.56 6.62 -6.28
CA VAL A 106 -25.35 5.42 -6.52
C VAL A 106 -25.77 5.41 -7.99
N SER A 107 -25.45 4.32 -8.70
CA SER A 107 -26.02 4.04 -10.02
C SER A 107 -27.21 3.10 -9.89
N GLN A 108 -28.36 3.44 -10.47
CA GLN A 108 -29.59 2.62 -10.49
C GLN A 108 -29.68 1.74 -11.74
N SER A 109 -28.75 1.89 -12.69
CA SER A 109 -28.66 1.10 -13.92
C SER A 109 -27.22 1.02 -14.42
N PHE A 110 -26.91 0.09 -15.34
CA PHE A 110 -25.58 0.01 -15.96
C PHE A 110 -25.19 1.29 -16.72
N SER A 111 -26.16 1.97 -17.33
CA SER A 111 -25.95 3.23 -18.06
C SER A 111 -25.58 4.42 -17.16
N GLU A 112 -25.85 4.33 -15.86
CA GLU A 112 -25.49 5.38 -14.90
C GLU A 112 -24.08 5.19 -14.31
N GLU A 113 -23.44 4.04 -14.52
CA GLU A 113 -22.11 3.75 -13.98
C GLU A 113 -21.05 4.66 -14.65
N LEU A 114 -20.26 5.37 -13.85
CA LEU A 114 -19.39 6.45 -14.31
C LEU A 114 -18.01 5.91 -14.73
N PRO A 115 -17.54 6.13 -15.97
CA PRO A 115 -16.21 5.72 -16.39
C PRO A 115 -15.10 6.38 -15.55
N ALA A 116 -14.26 5.58 -14.90
CA ALA A 116 -13.11 6.05 -14.13
C ALA A 116 -11.86 6.05 -15.03
N GLU A 117 -11.62 7.17 -15.72
CA GLU A 117 -10.54 7.26 -16.70
C GLU A 117 -9.15 6.97 -16.09
N GLY A 118 -8.43 6.03 -16.70
CA GLY A 118 -7.10 5.61 -16.28
C GLY A 118 -7.06 4.60 -15.12
N LEU A 119 -8.20 4.28 -14.51
CA LEU A 119 -8.30 3.17 -13.55
C LEU A 119 -8.22 1.83 -14.28
N THR A 120 -7.46 0.90 -13.71
CA THR A 120 -7.33 -0.47 -14.23
C THR A 120 -7.64 -1.49 -13.15
N VAL A 121 -8.15 -2.65 -13.55
CA VAL A 121 -8.29 -3.84 -12.69
C VAL A 121 -7.54 -4.99 -13.32
N SER A 122 -6.67 -5.66 -12.56
CA SER A 122 -5.83 -6.73 -13.10
C SER A 122 -6.08 -8.07 -12.41
N PHE A 123 -6.34 -9.11 -13.20
CA PHE A 123 -6.58 -10.49 -12.75
C PHE A 123 -5.32 -11.34 -12.93
N LEU A 124 -4.91 -12.07 -11.90
CA LEU A 124 -3.76 -12.98 -11.98
C LEU A 124 -4.07 -14.18 -12.89
N GLN A 125 -3.33 -14.31 -13.99
CA GLN A 125 -3.44 -15.47 -14.89
C GLN A 125 -2.57 -16.63 -14.39
N LYS A 126 -1.28 -16.39 -14.14
CA LYS A 126 -0.33 -17.43 -13.70
C LYS A 126 0.82 -16.88 -12.84
N THR A 127 1.41 -17.79 -12.06
CA THR A 127 2.64 -17.61 -11.29
C THR A 127 3.53 -18.82 -11.53
N GLU A 128 4.70 -18.62 -12.12
CA GLU A 128 5.59 -19.68 -12.58
C GLU A 128 6.97 -19.48 -11.96
N ASP A 129 7.50 -20.51 -11.29
CA ASP A 129 8.88 -20.48 -10.77
C ASP A 129 9.84 -20.57 -11.96
N VAL A 130 10.67 -19.53 -12.13
CA VAL A 130 11.65 -19.42 -13.20
C VAL A 130 13.08 -19.34 -12.66
N THR A 131 13.27 -19.63 -11.37
CA THR A 131 14.53 -19.45 -10.64
C THR A 131 15.69 -20.16 -11.33
N ASP A 132 15.56 -21.46 -11.60
CA ASP A 132 16.61 -22.25 -12.25
C ASP A 132 17.01 -21.69 -13.62
N PHE A 133 16.01 -21.21 -14.39
CA PHE A 133 16.26 -20.63 -15.70
C PHE A 133 17.00 -19.30 -15.60
N VAL A 134 16.49 -18.33 -14.82
CA VAL A 134 17.08 -16.98 -14.75
C VAL A 134 18.42 -16.94 -14.04
N THR A 135 18.72 -17.95 -13.22
CA THR A 135 20.02 -18.09 -12.55
C THR A 135 21.03 -19.00 -13.27
N SER A 136 20.66 -19.58 -14.42
CA SER A 136 21.45 -20.61 -15.11
C SER A 136 22.83 -20.16 -15.64
N THR A 137 23.05 -18.85 -15.78
CA THR A 137 24.29 -18.26 -16.32
C THR A 137 25.16 -17.60 -15.26
N LEU A 138 24.77 -17.73 -13.99
CA LEU A 138 25.46 -17.10 -12.86
C LEU A 138 26.73 -17.87 -12.51
N SER A 139 27.81 -17.13 -12.28
CA SER A 139 29.09 -17.63 -11.78
C SER A 139 29.22 -17.30 -10.29
N PRO A 140 29.90 -18.14 -9.48
CA PRO A 140 30.26 -17.78 -8.11
C PRO A 140 31.08 -16.49 -7.98
N ASP A 141 31.79 -16.11 -9.05
CA ASP A 141 32.66 -14.93 -9.10
C ASP A 141 31.95 -13.66 -9.60
N ASP A 142 30.66 -13.73 -9.96
CA ASP A 142 29.92 -12.54 -10.38
C ASP A 142 29.71 -11.60 -9.17
N ASP A 143 29.95 -10.30 -9.38
CA ASP A 143 29.45 -9.27 -8.47
C ASP A 143 27.92 -9.10 -8.60
N GLU A 144 27.25 -8.44 -7.65
CA GLU A 144 25.78 -8.32 -7.67
C GLU A 144 25.29 -7.57 -8.90
N SER A 145 26.02 -6.56 -9.38
CA SER A 145 25.66 -5.82 -10.60
C SER A 145 25.65 -6.72 -11.84
N THR A 146 26.68 -7.54 -12.01
CA THR A 146 26.78 -8.51 -13.10
C THR A 146 25.72 -9.61 -12.96
N ARG A 147 25.48 -10.06 -11.72
CA ARG A 147 24.44 -11.03 -11.39
C ARG A 147 23.06 -10.52 -11.83
N ASP A 148 22.70 -9.30 -11.45
CA ASP A 148 21.42 -8.68 -11.77
C ASP A 148 21.26 -8.50 -13.29
N GLN A 149 22.30 -8.02 -13.99
CA GLN A 149 22.27 -7.90 -15.46
C GLN A 149 22.01 -9.24 -16.17
N LYS A 150 22.62 -10.33 -15.68
CA LYS A 150 22.39 -11.69 -16.23
C LYS A 150 20.97 -12.18 -15.96
N ILE A 151 20.46 -11.96 -14.76
CA ILE A 151 19.10 -12.32 -14.35
C ILE A 151 18.07 -11.52 -15.16
N ASP A 152 18.26 -10.21 -15.33
CA ASP A 152 17.40 -9.34 -16.12
C ASP A 152 17.33 -9.78 -17.58
N SER A 153 18.48 -10.12 -18.17
CA SER A 153 18.57 -10.62 -19.54
C SER A 153 17.73 -11.88 -19.76
N LEU A 154 17.84 -12.87 -18.88
CA LEU A 154 17.03 -14.09 -18.96
C LEU A 154 15.57 -13.87 -18.55
N SER A 155 15.31 -12.94 -17.62
CA SER A 155 13.96 -12.55 -17.22
C SER A 155 13.17 -11.96 -18.40
N ASN A 156 13.81 -11.13 -19.23
CA ASN A 156 13.20 -10.60 -20.44
C ASN A 156 12.75 -11.70 -21.41
N ILE A 157 13.52 -12.79 -21.53
CA ILE A 157 13.14 -13.95 -22.36
C ILE A 157 11.87 -14.64 -21.81
N CYS A 158 11.74 -14.77 -20.48
CA CYS A 158 10.53 -15.30 -19.85
C CYS A 158 9.31 -14.39 -20.09
N ILE A 159 9.53 -13.09 -19.99
CA ILE A 159 8.52 -12.05 -20.15
C ILE A 159 7.99 -12.01 -21.60
N GLU A 160 8.87 -12.06 -22.60
CA GLU A 160 8.50 -12.07 -24.03
C GLU A 160 7.59 -13.25 -24.41
N LYS A 161 7.78 -14.43 -23.80
CA LYS A 161 6.92 -15.61 -24.00
C LYS A 161 5.48 -15.39 -23.56
N SER A 162 5.21 -14.38 -22.74
CA SER A 162 3.87 -14.06 -22.24
C SER A 162 3.02 -13.22 -23.22
N LYS A 163 3.54 -12.89 -24.41
CA LYS A 163 2.83 -12.13 -25.47
C LYS A 163 2.24 -10.81 -24.96
N ILE A 164 3.06 -10.02 -24.28
CA ILE A 164 2.68 -8.73 -23.71
C ILE A 164 2.03 -7.84 -24.77
N ASN A 165 0.95 -7.20 -24.36
CA ASN A 165 0.31 -6.11 -25.06
C ASN A 165 -0.30 -5.18 -24.01
N GLU A 166 -1.09 -4.19 -24.43
CA GLU A 166 -1.66 -3.22 -23.51
C GLU A 166 -2.64 -3.80 -22.45
N PHE A 167 -3.10 -5.04 -22.63
CA PHE A 167 -4.01 -5.79 -21.75
C PHE A 167 -3.34 -6.98 -21.05
N ILE A 168 -2.05 -7.22 -21.25
CA ILE A 168 -1.30 -8.30 -20.59
C ILE A 168 -0.04 -7.73 -19.95
N ARG A 169 0.06 -7.82 -18.62
CA ARG A 169 1.25 -7.44 -17.86
C ARG A 169 2.00 -8.71 -17.44
N ALA A 170 3.29 -8.79 -17.70
CA ALA A 170 4.14 -9.88 -17.22
C ALA A 170 5.43 -9.31 -16.63
N GLU A 171 5.84 -9.87 -15.50
CA GLU A 171 7.03 -9.42 -14.75
C GLU A 171 7.67 -10.63 -14.07
N VAL A 172 9.00 -10.65 -14.02
CA VAL A 172 9.74 -11.60 -13.17
C VAL A 172 10.06 -10.88 -11.88
N VAL A 173 9.56 -11.40 -10.77
CA VAL A 173 9.65 -10.77 -9.46
C VAL A 173 10.59 -11.57 -8.55
N PRO A 174 11.56 -10.94 -7.86
CA PRO A 174 12.42 -11.60 -6.89
C PRO A 174 11.70 -11.86 -5.57
N PHE A 175 12.00 -12.99 -4.93
CA PHE A 175 11.49 -13.41 -3.63
C PHE A 175 12.64 -13.90 -2.74
N TYR A 176 12.40 -13.89 -1.42
CA TYR A 176 13.37 -14.33 -0.41
C TYR A 176 14.71 -13.60 -0.57
N SER A 177 14.67 -12.27 -0.69
CA SER A 177 15.85 -11.42 -0.94
C SER A 177 16.67 -11.91 -2.14
N HIS A 178 16.05 -12.04 -3.32
CA HIS A 178 16.73 -12.43 -4.57
C HIS A 178 17.27 -13.87 -4.60
N ASN A 179 16.69 -14.78 -3.79
CA ASN A 179 17.02 -16.21 -3.82
C ASN A 179 16.04 -17.05 -4.65
N LYS A 180 14.85 -16.52 -4.98
CA LYS A 180 13.92 -17.12 -5.94
C LYS A 180 13.33 -16.07 -6.88
N TYR A 181 12.86 -16.51 -8.04
CA TYR A 181 12.26 -15.64 -9.06
C TYR A 181 11.01 -16.29 -9.65
N TYR A 182 9.91 -15.53 -9.69
CA TYR A 182 8.67 -16.00 -10.29
C TYR A 182 8.22 -15.07 -11.42
N LEU A 183 7.88 -15.65 -12.55
CA LEU A 183 7.13 -14.97 -13.60
C LEU A 183 5.67 -14.88 -13.16
N VAL A 184 5.15 -13.67 -13.01
CA VAL A 184 3.73 -13.41 -12.76
C VAL A 184 3.11 -12.73 -13.96
N VAL A 185 1.92 -13.19 -14.37
CA VAL A 185 1.21 -12.66 -15.54
C VAL A 185 -0.21 -12.27 -15.16
N TYR A 186 -0.60 -11.07 -15.57
CA TYR A 186 -1.91 -10.48 -15.31
C TYR A 186 -2.63 -10.11 -16.61
N GLU A 187 -3.95 -10.27 -16.62
CA GLU A 187 -4.83 -9.66 -17.62
C GLU A 187 -5.35 -8.34 -17.06
N VAL A 188 -5.18 -7.25 -17.81
CA VAL A 188 -5.43 -5.87 -17.38
C VAL A 188 -6.65 -5.32 -18.09
N PHE A 189 -7.70 -5.03 -17.34
CA PHE A 189 -8.91 -4.38 -17.81
C PHE A 189 -8.81 -2.86 -17.61
N LYS A 190 -9.19 -2.10 -18.64
CA LYS A 190 -9.07 -0.64 -18.68
C LYS A 190 -10.40 0.12 -18.73
N ASP A 191 -11.51 -0.57 -18.96
CA ASP A 191 -12.85 -0.01 -18.79
C ASP A 191 -13.38 -0.42 -17.42
N VAL A 192 -13.17 0.46 -16.44
CA VAL A 192 -13.60 0.29 -15.05
C VAL A 192 -14.49 1.47 -14.69
N ARG A 193 -15.67 1.19 -14.17
CA ARG A 193 -16.69 2.22 -13.89
C ARG A 193 -17.08 2.24 -12.42
N LEU A 194 -17.23 3.43 -11.85
CA LEU A 194 -17.76 3.62 -10.51
C LEU A 194 -19.25 3.27 -10.50
N VAL A 195 -19.63 2.38 -9.59
CA VAL A 195 -21.01 1.87 -9.45
C VAL A 195 -21.66 2.44 -8.19
N PHE A 196 -20.90 2.49 -7.10
CA PHE A 196 -21.37 2.95 -5.81
C PHE A 196 -20.19 3.45 -4.97
N THR A 197 -20.40 4.54 -4.23
CA THR A 197 -19.54 4.88 -3.09
C THR A 197 -20.39 5.47 -1.97
N PRO A 198 -20.16 5.10 -0.70
CA PRO A 198 -20.76 5.82 0.41
C PRO A 198 -20.20 7.25 0.48
N PRO A 199 -20.88 8.17 1.18
CA PRO A 199 -20.29 9.46 1.53
C PRO A 199 -19.06 9.28 2.43
N SER A 200 -18.11 10.23 2.41
CA SER A 200 -16.88 10.18 3.22
C SER A 200 -17.14 10.11 4.72
N SER A 201 -18.30 10.59 5.19
CA SER A 201 -18.76 10.45 6.57
C SER A 201 -19.03 8.99 7.00
N ILE A 202 -19.15 8.06 6.05
CA ILE A 202 -19.17 6.60 6.27
C ILE A 202 -17.83 6.02 5.83
N GLY A 203 -17.44 6.30 4.58
CA GLY A 203 -16.27 5.70 3.91
C GLY A 203 -14.92 6.07 4.53
N LYS A 204 -14.87 7.18 5.28
CA LYS A 204 -13.70 7.66 6.01
C LYS A 204 -14.08 8.28 7.37
N PHE A 205 -15.12 7.75 8.01
CA PHE A 205 -15.53 8.17 9.36
C PHE A 205 -14.36 8.08 10.34
N GLY A 206 -14.14 9.15 11.11
CA GLY A 206 -13.01 9.32 12.02
C GLY A 206 -11.73 9.84 11.35
N GLY A 207 -11.75 10.05 10.03
CA GLY A 207 -10.73 10.79 9.29
C GLY A 207 -9.30 10.34 9.59
N GLU A 208 -8.44 11.30 9.89
CA GLU A 208 -7.08 10.98 10.30
C GLU A 208 -7.04 10.55 11.76
N THR A 209 -7.89 11.08 12.64
CA THR A 209 -7.90 10.78 14.08
C THR A 209 -8.00 9.28 14.36
N ASP A 210 -8.90 8.61 13.66
CA ASP A 210 -9.07 7.16 13.80
C ASP A 210 -8.09 6.37 12.92
N ASN A 211 -7.39 6.94 11.94
CA ASN A 211 -6.48 6.19 11.04
C ASN A 211 -5.41 5.39 11.82
N TRP A 212 -5.21 4.12 11.46
CA TRP A 212 -4.42 3.11 12.21
C TRP A 212 -4.93 2.75 13.61
N MET A 213 -6.09 3.25 14.06
CA MET A 213 -6.62 2.99 15.41
C MET A 213 -7.70 1.92 15.43
N TRP A 214 -7.72 1.14 16.51
CA TRP A 214 -8.86 0.37 16.99
C TRP A 214 -9.26 0.87 18.39
N PRO A 215 -10.55 1.00 18.76
CA PRO A 215 -11.77 0.65 18.00
C PRO A 215 -12.04 1.54 16.78
N ARG A 216 -12.51 0.91 15.68
CA ARG A 216 -12.84 1.57 14.41
C ARG A 216 -14.33 1.45 14.08
N HIS A 217 -14.89 2.44 13.37
CA HIS A 217 -16.31 2.48 13.00
C HIS A 217 -16.52 2.99 11.56
N THR A 218 -15.63 2.62 10.64
CA THR A 218 -15.57 3.16 9.28
C THR A 218 -16.16 2.15 8.29
N GLY A 219 -17.11 2.59 7.46
CA GLY A 219 -17.63 1.80 6.35
C GLY A 219 -16.74 1.93 5.11
N ASP A 220 -15.48 1.50 5.23
CA ASP A 220 -14.46 1.74 4.20
C ASP A 220 -14.63 0.79 3.00
N PHE A 221 -15.58 1.12 2.12
CA PHE A 221 -15.80 0.38 0.88
C PHE A 221 -16.22 1.30 -0.27
N SER A 222 -15.94 0.88 -1.49
CA SER A 222 -16.50 1.41 -2.72
C SER A 222 -16.70 0.27 -3.71
N VAL A 223 -17.53 0.50 -4.73
CA VAL A 223 -17.94 -0.53 -5.70
C VAL A 223 -17.69 -0.02 -7.10
N PHE A 224 -16.97 -0.84 -7.87
CA PHE A 224 -16.69 -0.61 -9.27
C PHE A 224 -17.16 -1.80 -10.10
N ARG A 225 -17.22 -1.63 -11.41
CA ARG A 225 -17.49 -2.72 -12.35
C ARG A 225 -16.47 -2.74 -13.46
N VAL A 226 -15.99 -3.94 -13.76
CA VAL A 226 -15.15 -4.20 -14.93
C VAL A 226 -16.04 -4.41 -16.15
N TYR A 227 -15.71 -3.72 -17.24
CA TYR A 227 -16.34 -3.88 -18.55
C TYR A 227 -15.37 -4.53 -19.53
N ALA A 228 -15.93 -5.27 -20.48
CA ALA A 228 -15.22 -6.02 -21.49
C ALA A 228 -15.88 -5.84 -22.86
N ASN A 229 -15.19 -6.24 -23.92
CA ASN A 229 -15.81 -6.34 -25.23
C ASN A 229 -16.83 -7.50 -25.28
N LYS A 230 -17.53 -7.64 -26.42
CA LYS A 230 -18.57 -8.68 -26.62
C LYS A 230 -18.06 -10.12 -26.50
N ASP A 231 -16.74 -10.32 -26.62
CA ASP A 231 -16.08 -11.63 -26.48
C ASP A 231 -15.55 -11.86 -25.05
N ASN A 232 -15.97 -11.03 -24.09
CA ASN A 232 -15.54 -11.05 -22.70
C ASN A 232 -14.01 -10.88 -22.52
N LYS A 233 -13.38 -10.09 -23.40
CA LYS A 233 -11.95 -9.74 -23.33
C LYS A 233 -11.73 -8.31 -22.86
N ALA A 234 -10.60 -8.09 -22.20
CA ALA A 234 -10.14 -6.76 -21.84
C ALA A 234 -10.11 -5.83 -23.06
N ALA A 235 -10.62 -4.62 -22.86
CA ALA A 235 -10.73 -3.61 -23.89
C ALA A 235 -10.54 -2.22 -23.26
N ASN A 236 -10.21 -1.24 -24.12
CA ASN A 236 -10.33 0.16 -23.77
C ASN A 236 -11.81 0.55 -23.64
N TYR A 237 -12.09 1.70 -23.01
CA TYR A 237 -13.45 2.20 -22.85
C TYR A 237 -14.19 2.28 -24.19
N SER A 238 -15.42 1.77 -24.19
CA SER A 238 -16.37 1.92 -25.29
C SER A 238 -17.78 1.95 -24.72
N PRO A 239 -18.68 2.79 -25.27
CA PRO A 239 -20.10 2.73 -24.91
C PRO A 239 -20.75 1.37 -25.21
N ASP A 240 -20.17 0.59 -26.14
CA ASP A 240 -20.67 -0.74 -26.52
C ASP A 240 -20.11 -1.89 -25.66
N ASN A 241 -19.18 -1.60 -24.75
CA ASN A 241 -18.66 -2.61 -23.82
C ASN A 241 -19.77 -3.11 -22.89
N VAL A 242 -19.68 -4.36 -22.49
CA VAL A 242 -20.64 -5.03 -21.60
C VAL A 242 -19.98 -5.41 -20.28
N PRO A 243 -20.76 -5.62 -19.19
CA PRO A 243 -20.22 -6.13 -17.94
C PRO A 243 -19.37 -7.39 -18.14
N TYR A 244 -18.16 -7.39 -17.60
CA TYR A 244 -17.24 -8.53 -17.67
C TYR A 244 -17.79 -9.70 -16.86
N SER A 245 -17.67 -10.92 -17.39
CA SER A 245 -17.97 -12.14 -16.67
C SER A 245 -16.67 -12.77 -16.15
N PRO A 246 -16.38 -12.67 -14.83
CA PRO A 246 -15.15 -13.19 -14.27
C PRO A 246 -15.14 -14.72 -14.25
N LYS A 247 -13.95 -15.32 -14.30
CA LYS A 247 -13.79 -16.78 -14.18
C LYS A 247 -14.36 -17.32 -12.86
N TYR A 248 -14.23 -16.53 -11.79
CA TYR A 248 -14.78 -16.84 -10.47
C TYR A 248 -15.30 -15.55 -9.82
N SER A 249 -16.41 -15.65 -9.09
CA SER A 249 -16.89 -14.61 -8.20
C SER A 249 -17.27 -15.20 -6.85
N VAL A 250 -16.98 -14.49 -5.77
CA VAL A 250 -17.11 -15.04 -4.41
C VAL A 250 -18.54 -14.90 -3.91
N PRO A 251 -19.12 -15.93 -3.26
CA PRO A 251 -20.36 -15.78 -2.53
C PRO A 251 -20.17 -14.89 -1.30
N VAL A 252 -21.20 -14.14 -0.95
CA VAL A 252 -21.19 -13.19 0.19
C VAL A 252 -21.99 -13.77 1.35
N SER A 253 -21.39 -13.90 2.53
CA SER A 253 -22.07 -14.47 3.70
C SER A 253 -22.60 -13.38 4.63
N VAL A 254 -23.89 -13.45 4.96
CA VAL A 254 -24.52 -12.62 6.01
C VAL A 254 -24.71 -13.37 7.33
N GLN A 255 -24.14 -14.58 7.45
CA GLN A 255 -24.26 -15.42 8.64
C GLN A 255 -23.52 -14.87 9.87
N GLY A 256 -22.69 -13.84 9.70
CA GLY A 256 -21.83 -13.30 10.74
C GLY A 256 -20.63 -14.20 11.04
N PHE A 257 -19.96 -13.90 12.15
CA PHE A 257 -18.77 -14.59 12.65
C PHE A 257 -18.68 -14.43 14.17
N LYS A 258 -17.89 -15.29 14.80
CA LYS A 258 -17.65 -15.32 16.25
C LYS A 258 -16.16 -15.25 16.55
N ASP A 259 -15.81 -14.91 17.79
CA ASP A 259 -14.43 -15.05 18.26
C ASP A 259 -13.91 -16.46 17.96
N LYS A 260 -12.66 -16.53 17.47
CA LYS A 260 -11.94 -17.73 17.03
C LYS A 260 -12.44 -18.39 15.74
N ASP A 261 -13.46 -17.88 15.06
CA ASP A 261 -13.80 -18.37 13.73
C ASP A 261 -12.62 -18.17 12.76
N TYR A 262 -12.47 -19.10 11.81
CA TYR A 262 -11.46 -19.01 10.76
C TYR A 262 -11.61 -17.73 9.94
N ALA A 263 -10.50 -17.04 9.69
CA ALA A 263 -10.42 -15.90 8.80
C ALA A 263 -9.20 -16.01 7.88
N MET A 264 -9.39 -15.74 6.59
CA MET A 264 -8.32 -15.72 5.60
C MET A 264 -8.47 -14.52 4.69
N THR A 265 -7.36 -13.85 4.39
CA THR A 265 -7.31 -12.76 3.42
C THR A 265 -6.40 -13.14 2.25
N ILE A 266 -6.79 -12.74 1.04
CA ILE A 266 -5.96 -12.85 -0.16
C ILE A 266 -5.87 -11.46 -0.76
N GLY A 267 -4.66 -11.00 -1.08
CA GLY A 267 -4.48 -9.70 -1.69
C GLY A 267 -3.06 -9.45 -2.17
N TYR A 268 -2.73 -8.18 -2.40
CA TYR A 268 -1.47 -7.75 -2.98
C TYR A 268 -0.69 -6.89 -1.98
N PRO A 269 -0.13 -7.49 -0.91
CA PRO A 269 0.71 -6.75 0.04
C PRO A 269 1.89 -6.11 -0.71
N GLY A 270 2.14 -4.84 -0.45
CA GLY A 270 3.11 -4.00 -1.14
C GLY A 270 4.55 -4.38 -0.82
N SER A 271 4.99 -4.11 0.41
CA SER A 271 6.37 -4.34 0.83
C SER A 271 6.46 -4.66 2.32
N THR A 272 7.32 -5.61 2.66
CA THR A 272 7.78 -5.88 4.03
C THR A 272 9.29 -6.09 4.00
N GLU A 273 9.96 -6.00 5.14
CA GLU A 273 11.41 -6.15 5.27
C GLU A 273 11.74 -7.00 6.51
N ARG A 274 11.11 -8.18 6.63
CA ARG A 274 11.14 -9.03 7.83
C ARG A 274 12.49 -9.65 8.12
N TYR A 275 13.32 -9.77 7.10
CA TYR A 275 14.66 -10.34 7.21
C TYR A 275 15.75 -9.27 7.31
N MET A 276 15.37 -8.00 7.44
CA MET A 276 16.31 -6.90 7.64
C MET A 276 17.10 -7.06 8.95
N SER A 277 18.40 -6.76 8.87
CA SER A 277 19.32 -6.76 10.00
C SER A 277 19.03 -5.65 11.02
N SER A 278 19.55 -5.80 12.24
CA SER A 278 19.55 -4.79 13.29
C SER A 278 20.13 -3.45 12.80
N TRP A 279 21.19 -3.49 12.01
CA TRP A 279 21.81 -2.31 11.41
C TRP A 279 20.92 -1.63 10.37
N GLY A 280 20.22 -2.43 9.55
CA GLY A 280 19.26 -1.91 8.57
C GLY A 280 18.08 -1.22 9.23
N ILE A 281 17.49 -1.84 10.26
CA ILE A 281 16.39 -1.25 11.03
C ILE A 281 16.84 0.05 11.71
N ASN A 282 18.05 0.08 12.26
CA ASN A 282 18.61 1.30 12.84
C ASN A 282 18.74 2.42 11.78
N GLN A 283 19.19 2.10 10.56
CA GLN A 283 19.21 3.08 9.46
C GLN A 283 17.82 3.56 9.08
N MET A 284 16.85 2.65 8.97
CA MET A 284 15.47 3.02 8.67
C MET A 284 14.93 4.02 9.69
N VAL A 285 15.09 3.74 10.98
CA VAL A 285 14.59 4.61 12.06
C VAL A 285 15.30 5.97 12.03
N GLU A 286 16.63 5.98 12.01
CA GLU A 286 17.43 7.19 12.19
C GLU A 286 17.50 8.04 10.92
N SER A 287 17.71 7.41 9.78
CA SER A 287 18.03 8.07 8.52
C SER A 287 16.84 8.19 7.57
N GLN A 288 15.77 7.40 7.73
CA GLN A 288 14.60 7.46 6.84
C GLN A 288 13.36 8.00 7.54
N HIS A 289 12.98 7.42 8.68
CA HIS A 289 11.75 7.79 9.38
C HIS A 289 11.84 9.18 10.02
N LYS A 290 12.90 9.49 10.76
CA LYS A 290 13.04 10.80 11.41
C LYS A 290 13.00 11.97 10.41
N PRO A 291 13.77 11.98 9.31
CA PRO A 291 13.67 13.04 8.30
C PRO A 291 12.30 13.13 7.65
N ARG A 292 11.67 11.98 7.33
CA ARG A 292 10.33 11.93 6.74
C ARG A 292 9.28 12.53 7.66
N ILE A 293 9.32 12.20 8.96
CA ILE A 293 8.40 12.71 9.97
C ILE A 293 8.49 14.24 10.07
N GLU A 294 9.72 14.76 10.11
CA GLU A 294 9.97 16.19 10.23
C GLU A 294 9.48 16.98 9.01
N VAL A 295 9.89 16.57 7.81
CA VAL A 295 9.56 17.28 6.57
C VAL A 295 8.06 17.22 6.26
N ARG A 296 7.44 16.05 6.43
CA ARG A 296 6.00 15.90 6.18
C ARG A 296 5.16 16.65 7.20
N GLY A 297 5.55 16.63 8.48
CA GLY A 297 4.87 17.41 9.52
C GLY A 297 4.81 18.89 9.18
N ALA A 298 5.95 19.49 8.80
CA ALA A 298 6.03 20.90 8.43
C ALA A 298 5.13 21.26 7.23
N LYS A 299 5.09 20.42 6.20
CA LYS A 299 4.23 20.65 5.02
C LYS A 299 2.74 20.44 5.32
N GLN A 300 2.41 19.39 6.08
CA GLN A 300 1.02 19.04 6.39
C GLN A 300 0.32 20.11 7.22
N GLU A 301 1.03 20.80 8.12
CA GLU A 301 0.48 21.92 8.88
C GLU A 301 -0.05 23.03 7.94
N ILE A 302 0.72 23.36 6.91
CA ILE A 302 0.37 24.38 5.91
C ILE A 302 -0.84 23.92 5.08
N TRP A 303 -0.83 22.67 4.62
CA TRP A 303 -1.94 22.10 3.85
C TRP A 303 -3.23 22.03 4.66
N LYS A 304 -3.19 21.53 5.90
CA LYS A 304 -4.36 21.41 6.79
C LYS A 304 -5.03 22.76 7.02
N LYS A 305 -4.23 23.80 7.31
CA LYS A 305 -4.74 25.17 7.48
C LYS A 305 -5.44 25.69 6.22
N ALA A 306 -4.92 25.38 5.03
CA ALA A 306 -5.50 25.82 3.77
C ALA A 306 -6.78 25.03 3.41
N MET A 307 -6.79 23.71 3.62
CA MET A 307 -7.95 22.86 3.40
C MET A 307 -9.12 23.23 4.32
N ASN A 308 -8.85 23.54 5.59
CA ASN A 308 -9.88 24.00 6.54
C ASN A 308 -10.48 25.36 6.17
N ALA A 309 -9.79 26.16 5.37
CA ALA A 309 -10.22 27.50 4.99
C ALA A 309 -10.97 27.56 3.66
N SER A 310 -10.97 26.48 2.86
CA SER A 310 -11.56 26.48 1.50
C SER A 310 -11.92 25.07 1.02
N ASP A 311 -13.20 24.86 0.68
CA ASP A 311 -13.68 23.59 0.09
C ASP A 311 -13.01 23.27 -1.24
N ALA A 312 -12.73 24.28 -2.07
CA ALA A 312 -12.01 24.07 -3.33
C ALA A 312 -10.60 23.51 -3.08
N VAL A 313 -9.88 24.04 -2.08
CA VAL A 313 -8.56 23.53 -1.69
C VAL A 313 -8.69 22.15 -1.05
N ARG A 314 -9.69 21.94 -0.18
CA ARG A 314 -10.00 20.64 0.43
C ARG A 314 -10.17 19.56 -0.64
N ILE A 315 -10.99 19.80 -1.66
CA ILE A 315 -11.24 18.84 -2.76
C ILE A 315 -9.95 18.54 -3.54
N LYS A 316 -9.16 19.57 -3.88
CA LYS A 316 -7.89 19.42 -4.61
C LYS A 316 -6.81 18.70 -3.81
N TYR A 317 -6.69 18.97 -2.51
CA TYR A 317 -5.60 18.46 -1.67
C TYR A 317 -5.97 17.25 -0.81
N ALA A 318 -7.23 16.82 -0.75
CA ALA A 318 -7.66 15.71 0.09
C ALA A 318 -6.84 14.43 -0.13
N SER A 319 -6.69 14.01 -1.39
CA SER A 319 -5.91 12.81 -1.74
C SER A 319 -4.42 12.98 -1.40
N LYS A 320 -3.83 14.14 -1.74
CA LYS A 320 -2.42 14.45 -1.44
C LYS A 320 -2.12 14.48 0.06
N TYR A 321 -3.01 15.08 0.85
CA TYR A 321 -2.89 15.16 2.30
C TYR A 321 -3.02 13.78 2.93
N ALA A 322 -4.03 12.99 2.55
CA ALA A 322 -4.22 11.63 3.05
C ALA A 322 -3.01 10.73 2.75
N GLY A 323 -2.51 10.75 1.50
CA GLY A 323 -1.31 9.99 1.13
C GLY A 323 -0.06 10.42 1.90
N SER A 324 0.09 11.72 2.19
CA SER A 324 1.20 12.21 3.01
C SER A 324 1.07 11.77 4.48
N SER A 325 -0.14 11.87 5.05
CA SER A 325 -0.42 11.58 6.46
C SER A 325 -0.29 10.10 6.76
N ASN A 326 -0.70 9.23 5.83
CA ASN A 326 -0.61 7.78 5.98
C ASN A 326 0.80 7.29 6.34
N TYR A 327 1.78 7.58 5.48
CA TYR A 327 3.19 7.22 5.73
C TYR A 327 3.83 8.03 6.86
N TRP A 328 3.33 9.24 7.15
CA TRP A 328 3.82 10.06 8.27
C TRP A 328 3.47 9.41 9.61
N LYS A 329 2.21 8.97 9.78
CA LYS A 329 1.75 8.25 10.97
C LYS A 329 2.35 6.85 11.07
N ASN A 330 2.41 6.12 9.96
CA ASN A 330 3.02 4.79 9.92
C ASN A 330 4.48 4.85 10.39
N ALA A 331 5.31 5.78 9.89
CA ALA A 331 6.69 5.92 10.36
C ALA A 331 6.79 6.23 11.86
N MET A 332 5.89 7.06 12.41
CA MET A 332 5.86 7.37 13.85
C MET A 332 5.50 6.14 14.68
N GLY A 333 4.39 5.46 14.36
CA GLY A 333 3.92 4.32 15.12
C GLY A 333 4.84 3.10 14.97
N MET A 334 5.46 2.93 13.80
CA MET A 334 6.47 1.89 13.58
C MET A 334 7.72 2.11 14.44
N ASN A 335 8.22 3.36 14.55
CA ASN A 335 9.33 3.68 15.45
C ASN A 335 8.98 3.41 16.93
N GLU A 336 7.76 3.77 17.34
CA GLU A 336 7.27 3.48 18.69
C GLU A 336 7.22 1.97 18.97
N ALA A 337 6.66 1.20 18.03
CA ALA A 337 6.56 -0.26 18.12
C ALA A 337 7.94 -0.93 18.17
N ILE A 338 8.86 -0.55 17.28
CA ILE A 338 10.26 -1.05 17.25
C ILE A 338 10.92 -0.88 18.62
N ALA A 339 10.78 0.30 19.23
CA ALA A 339 11.36 0.60 20.54
C ALA A 339 10.67 -0.18 21.66
N LYS A 340 9.33 -0.20 21.70
CA LYS A 340 8.53 -0.84 22.75
C LYS A 340 8.72 -2.36 22.79
N LEU A 341 8.88 -3.00 21.62
CA LEU A 341 8.96 -4.45 21.47
C LEU A 341 10.40 -4.98 21.50
N GLY A 342 11.41 -4.09 21.55
CA GLY A 342 12.82 -4.50 21.54
C GLY A 342 13.23 -5.18 20.22
N VAL A 343 12.64 -4.78 19.09
CA VAL A 343 12.85 -5.43 17.78
C VAL A 343 14.32 -5.50 17.40
N ILE A 344 15.05 -4.40 17.56
CA ILE A 344 16.49 -4.34 17.25
C ILE A 344 17.26 -5.38 18.06
N LYS A 345 16.95 -5.51 19.36
CA LYS A 345 17.62 -6.48 20.23
C LYS A 345 17.33 -7.92 19.80
N ASN A 346 16.09 -8.20 19.39
CA ASN A 346 15.72 -9.52 18.88
C ASN A 346 16.49 -9.87 17.59
N LYS A 347 16.75 -8.90 16.71
CA LYS A 347 17.57 -9.10 15.50
C LYS A 347 19.05 -9.31 15.85
N GLU A 348 19.61 -8.55 16.80
CA GLU A 348 20.98 -8.78 17.29
C GLU A 348 21.17 -10.20 17.85
N ASP A 349 20.17 -10.72 18.56
CA ASP A 349 20.20 -12.07 19.09
C ASP A 349 20.11 -13.14 17.97
N LEU A 350 19.32 -12.88 16.91
CA LEU A 350 19.29 -13.72 15.71
C LEU A 350 20.64 -13.70 14.98
N GLU A 351 21.24 -12.53 14.80
CA GLU A 351 22.55 -12.35 14.16
C GLU A 351 23.66 -13.06 14.94
N THR A 352 23.60 -13.02 16.28
CA THR A 352 24.53 -13.76 17.15
C THR A 352 24.40 -15.26 16.91
N LYS A 353 23.18 -15.80 16.94
CA LYS A 353 22.91 -17.23 16.65
C LYS A 353 23.35 -17.62 15.24
N PHE A 354 23.16 -16.73 14.27
CA PHE A 354 23.59 -16.96 12.89
C PHE A 354 25.12 -17.07 12.80
N GLY A 355 25.86 -16.18 13.46
CA GLY A 355 27.33 -16.25 13.53
C GLY A 355 27.85 -17.51 14.22
N GLU A 356 27.21 -17.93 15.31
CA GLU A 356 27.51 -19.19 16.01
C GLU A 356 27.26 -20.40 15.11
N TRP A 357 26.11 -20.43 14.40
CA TRP A 357 25.76 -21.48 13.46
C TRP A 357 26.77 -21.59 12.31
N ILE A 358 27.21 -20.47 11.72
CA ILE A 358 28.26 -20.46 10.67
C ILE A 358 29.53 -21.15 11.17
N SER A 359 29.96 -20.78 12.38
CA SER A 359 31.19 -21.30 13.00
C SER A 359 31.09 -22.80 13.30
N ALA A 360 29.93 -23.27 13.76
CA ALA A 360 29.69 -24.67 14.10
C ALA A 360 29.45 -25.57 12.88
N SER A 361 28.89 -25.04 11.80
CA SER A 361 28.47 -25.81 10.61
C SER A 361 29.55 -25.95 9.52
N GLY A 362 30.70 -25.29 9.68
CA GLY A 362 31.76 -25.28 8.66
C GLY A 362 31.39 -24.47 7.41
N LYS A 363 30.37 -23.60 7.49
CA LYS A 363 29.85 -22.79 6.37
C LYS A 363 30.55 -21.44 6.22
N SER A 364 31.66 -21.21 6.93
CA SER A 364 32.40 -19.94 6.93
C SER A 364 32.81 -19.48 5.53
N ALA A 365 33.16 -20.39 4.63
CA ALA A 365 33.50 -20.04 3.24
C ALA A 365 32.34 -19.42 2.45
N LYS A 366 31.09 -19.75 2.80
CA LYS A 366 29.89 -19.25 2.12
C LYS A 366 29.28 -18.02 2.82
N TYR A 367 29.26 -18.03 4.16
CA TYR A 367 28.50 -17.06 4.94
C TYR A 367 29.32 -16.23 5.94
N GLY A 368 30.63 -16.47 6.08
CA GLY A 368 31.48 -15.81 7.09
C GLY A 368 31.51 -14.29 7.00
N GLU A 369 31.41 -13.74 5.79
CA GLU A 369 31.44 -12.30 5.54
C GLU A 369 30.06 -11.62 5.60
N VAL A 370 28.96 -12.35 5.82
CA VAL A 370 27.60 -11.79 5.77
C VAL A 370 27.38 -10.70 6.82
N LEU A 371 27.64 -10.98 8.10
CA LEU A 371 27.45 -10.00 9.18
C LEU A 371 28.43 -8.82 9.08
N PRO A 372 29.73 -9.03 8.79
CA PRO A 372 30.64 -7.93 8.46
C PRO A 372 30.13 -7.03 7.34
N MET A 373 29.69 -7.63 6.22
CA MET A 373 29.19 -6.88 5.07
C MET A 373 28.01 -5.99 5.43
N LEU A 374 27.00 -6.54 6.10
CA LEU A 374 25.81 -5.80 6.54
C LEU A 374 26.15 -4.68 7.52
N LYS A 375 26.98 -4.97 8.52
CA LYS A 375 27.38 -3.97 9.53
C LYS A 375 28.08 -2.79 8.88
N GLU A 376 29.12 -3.05 8.10
CA GLU A 376 29.89 -1.99 7.44
C GLU A 376 29.02 -1.23 6.43
N GLY A 377 28.27 -1.94 5.58
CA GLY A 377 27.41 -1.32 4.57
C GLY A 377 26.41 -0.33 5.18
N TYR A 378 25.65 -0.76 6.18
CA TYR A 378 24.66 0.12 6.82
C TYR A 378 25.31 1.24 7.64
N THR A 379 26.35 0.96 8.41
CA THR A 379 27.00 2.01 9.22
C THR A 379 27.68 3.08 8.37
N SER A 380 28.27 2.70 7.23
CA SER A 380 28.88 3.62 6.27
C SER A 380 27.86 4.47 5.49
N THR A 381 26.65 3.96 5.27
CA THR A 381 25.59 4.67 4.52
C THR A 381 24.62 5.46 5.41
N MET A 382 24.83 5.44 6.73
CA MET A 382 23.92 6.06 7.69
C MET A 382 23.67 7.55 7.40
N ARG A 383 24.74 8.33 7.18
CA ARG A 383 24.65 9.77 6.92
C ARG A 383 24.15 10.09 5.52
N THR A 384 24.61 9.35 4.51
CA THR A 384 24.20 9.57 3.11
C THR A 384 22.72 9.24 2.91
N SER A 385 22.22 8.16 3.53
CA SER A 385 20.80 7.80 3.57
C SER A 385 19.93 8.89 4.23
N GLU A 386 20.42 9.50 5.30
CA GLU A 386 19.71 10.60 5.98
C GLU A 386 19.57 11.83 5.08
N ILE A 387 20.67 12.24 4.46
CA ILE A 387 20.71 13.38 3.53
C ILE A 387 19.84 13.10 2.31
N GLN A 388 19.92 11.88 1.77
CA GLN A 388 19.10 11.44 0.65
C GLN A 388 17.61 11.54 1.00
N THR A 389 17.21 11.09 2.19
CA THR A 389 15.80 11.19 2.63
C THR A 389 15.35 12.64 2.74
N TYR A 390 16.12 13.53 3.37
CA TYR A 390 15.79 14.96 3.39
C TYR A 390 15.66 15.54 1.98
N LEU A 391 16.52 15.14 1.04
CA LEU A 391 16.51 15.61 -0.34
C LEU A 391 15.22 15.18 -1.05
N PHE A 392 14.85 13.90 -0.94
CA PHE A 392 13.63 13.37 -1.54
C PHE A 392 12.36 13.95 -0.91
N GLU A 393 12.28 13.98 0.42
CA GLU A 393 11.09 14.50 1.12
C GLU A 393 10.92 16.01 0.91
N THR A 394 12.02 16.78 0.81
CA THR A 394 11.97 18.23 0.55
C THR A 394 11.63 18.54 -0.89
N PHE A 395 12.42 18.03 -1.83
CA PHE A 395 12.37 18.49 -3.22
C PHE A 395 11.43 17.64 -4.07
N TYR A 396 11.42 16.32 -3.92
CA TYR A 396 10.64 15.45 -4.83
C TYR A 396 9.20 15.21 -4.33
N ASN A 397 9.02 15.10 -3.01
CA ASN A 397 7.72 14.84 -2.39
C ASN A 397 7.11 16.08 -1.71
N GLY A 398 7.93 17.09 -1.42
CA GLY A 398 7.56 18.28 -0.66
C GLY A 398 7.07 19.41 -1.55
N ILE A 399 8.02 20.01 -2.28
CA ILE A 399 7.79 21.13 -3.21
C ILE A 399 7.22 20.58 -4.53
N GLU A 400 5.94 20.84 -4.81
CA GLU A 400 5.26 20.20 -5.94
C GLU A 400 5.85 20.64 -7.30
N MET A 401 6.30 21.89 -7.41
CA MET A 401 6.88 22.42 -8.65
C MET A 401 8.09 21.63 -9.16
N VAL A 402 8.90 21.04 -8.28
CA VAL A 402 10.08 20.24 -8.70
C VAL A 402 9.64 19.00 -9.46
N ARG A 403 8.55 18.33 -9.05
CA ARG A 403 7.99 17.20 -9.80
C ARG A 403 7.55 17.64 -11.19
N PHE A 404 6.94 18.81 -11.31
CA PHE A 404 6.51 19.36 -12.59
C PHE A 404 7.68 19.70 -13.50
N ALA A 405 8.74 20.30 -12.94
CA ALA A 405 9.97 20.58 -13.66
C ALA A 405 10.65 19.29 -14.16
N ASN A 406 10.70 18.23 -13.35
CA ASN A 406 11.23 16.93 -13.77
C ASN A 406 10.41 16.32 -14.92
N THR A 407 9.07 16.35 -14.86
CA THR A 407 8.22 15.90 -15.97
C THR A 407 8.45 16.74 -17.23
N ALA A 408 8.56 18.05 -17.10
CA ALA A 408 8.86 18.95 -18.21
C ALA A 408 10.22 18.64 -18.86
N LEU A 409 11.26 18.41 -18.04
CA LEU A 409 12.59 18.02 -18.51
C LEU A 409 12.59 16.67 -19.21
N PHE A 410 11.84 15.70 -18.70
CA PHE A 410 11.69 14.39 -19.31
C PHE A 410 11.05 14.51 -20.71
N VAL A 411 9.91 15.19 -20.83
CA VAL A 411 9.24 15.38 -22.13
C VAL A 411 10.10 16.22 -23.07
N ASN A 412 10.84 17.20 -22.57
CA ASN A 412 11.73 18.00 -23.39
C ASN A 412 12.86 17.18 -24.06
N LYS A 413 13.27 16.07 -23.42
CA LYS A 413 14.31 15.15 -23.93
C LYS A 413 13.75 14.09 -24.88
N MET A 414 12.43 13.98 -25.06
CA MET A 414 11.85 13.03 -25.99
C MET A 414 12.06 13.50 -27.43
N ASP A 415 12.63 12.62 -28.24
CA ASP A 415 12.74 12.79 -29.68
C ASP A 415 11.42 12.37 -30.36
N GLU A 416 11.03 13.08 -31.42
CA GLU A 416 9.88 12.75 -32.30
C GLU A 416 8.48 12.74 -31.65
N ALA A 417 8.34 13.07 -30.35
CA ALA A 417 7.06 13.18 -29.66
C ALA A 417 6.40 14.56 -29.86
N ASP A 418 5.06 14.61 -29.95
CA ASP A 418 4.32 15.85 -29.72
C ASP A 418 4.42 16.19 -28.23
N LYS A 419 5.39 17.06 -27.90
CA LYS A 419 5.66 17.50 -26.53
C LYS A 419 4.44 18.13 -25.86
N ALA A 420 3.58 18.82 -26.63
CA ALA A 420 2.38 19.44 -26.07
C ALA A 420 1.36 18.39 -25.65
N GLU A 421 1.10 17.40 -26.52
CA GLU A 421 0.22 16.27 -26.21
C GLU A 421 0.73 15.49 -25.00
N GLU A 422 2.02 15.16 -24.98
CA GLU A 422 2.63 14.36 -23.92
C GLU A 422 2.60 15.07 -22.54
N LEU A 423 2.88 16.38 -22.50
CA LEU A 423 2.76 17.16 -21.27
C LEU A 423 1.30 17.20 -20.79
N ARG A 424 0.34 17.35 -21.69
CA ARG A 424 -1.08 17.35 -21.33
C ARG A 424 -1.51 15.99 -20.80
N ALA A 425 -1.12 14.91 -21.45
CA ALA A 425 -1.41 13.55 -21.00
C ALA A 425 -0.86 13.28 -19.58
N ARG A 426 0.38 13.72 -19.30
CA ARG A 426 1.04 13.45 -18.01
C ARG A 426 0.63 14.38 -16.87
N MET A 427 0.32 15.65 -17.17
CA MET A 427 0.23 16.69 -16.15
C MET A 427 -1.16 17.29 -15.95
N THR A 428 -2.14 17.02 -16.83
CA THR A 428 -3.49 17.60 -16.70
C THR A 428 -4.12 17.31 -15.33
N ASN A 429 -4.09 16.06 -14.89
CA ASN A 429 -4.62 15.69 -13.57
C ASN A 429 -3.83 16.34 -12.43
N ALA A 430 -2.49 16.41 -12.56
CA ALA A 430 -1.67 17.02 -11.53
C ALA A 430 -1.91 18.54 -11.39
N TYR A 431 -2.13 19.24 -12.50
CA TYR A 431 -2.47 20.68 -12.50
C TYR A 431 -3.91 20.97 -12.07
N LYS A 432 -4.86 20.06 -12.30
CA LYS A 432 -6.25 20.18 -11.81
C LYS A 432 -6.28 20.41 -10.29
N ASP A 433 -5.41 19.69 -9.58
CA ASP A 433 -5.32 19.70 -8.11
C ASP A 433 -4.21 20.61 -7.56
N TYR A 434 -3.51 21.37 -8.42
CA TYR A 434 -2.40 22.20 -8.01
C TYR A 434 -2.84 23.60 -7.58
N GLU A 435 -2.33 24.06 -6.44
CA GLU A 435 -2.52 25.43 -5.95
C GLU A 435 -1.16 26.12 -5.83
N PRO A 436 -0.72 26.90 -6.84
CA PRO A 436 0.58 27.57 -6.82
C PRO A 436 0.77 28.46 -5.59
N SER A 437 -0.30 29.11 -5.13
CA SER A 437 -0.26 29.97 -3.94
C SER A 437 -0.01 29.20 -2.65
N LEU A 438 -0.38 27.92 -2.60
CA LEU A 438 -0.13 27.03 -1.47
C LEU A 438 1.29 26.47 -1.53
N ASP A 439 1.75 26.04 -2.70
CA ASP A 439 3.13 25.55 -2.89
C ASP A 439 4.17 26.65 -2.61
N ARG A 440 3.86 27.92 -2.94
CA ARG A 440 4.67 29.09 -2.54
C ARG A 440 4.84 29.24 -1.03
N LYS A 441 3.85 28.81 -0.23
CA LYS A 441 3.96 28.82 1.24
C LYS A 441 4.79 27.65 1.77
N VAL A 442 4.73 26.50 1.07
CA VAL A 442 5.48 25.28 1.44
C VAL A 442 6.97 25.45 1.16
N MET A 443 7.34 25.94 -0.02
CA MET A 443 8.73 26.05 -0.47
C MET A 443 9.70 26.68 0.56
N PRO A 444 9.46 27.90 1.09
CA PRO A 444 10.43 28.52 1.99
C PRO A 444 10.61 27.76 3.30
N VAL A 445 9.55 27.12 3.81
CA VAL A 445 9.61 26.29 5.03
C VAL A 445 10.50 25.07 4.80
N LEU A 446 10.32 24.37 3.68
CA LEU A 446 11.09 23.15 3.41
C LEU A 446 12.55 23.45 3.01
N LEU A 447 12.81 24.54 2.28
CA LEU A 447 14.18 24.98 1.99
C LEU A 447 14.94 25.36 3.26
N LYS A 448 14.28 26.05 4.19
CA LYS A 448 14.89 26.38 5.48
C LYS A 448 15.21 25.13 6.28
N LEU A 449 14.24 24.22 6.41
CA LEU A 449 14.41 22.94 7.12
C LEU A 449 15.59 22.15 6.54
N TYR A 450 15.66 21.99 5.21
CA TYR A 450 16.75 21.28 4.56
C TYR A 450 18.11 21.93 4.84
N ALA A 451 18.21 23.27 4.80
CA ALA A 451 19.45 23.97 5.13
C ALA A 451 19.87 23.83 6.61
N GLU A 452 18.94 23.62 7.52
CA GLU A 452 19.23 23.40 8.95
C GLU A 452 19.72 21.99 9.23
N ARG A 453 19.28 20.99 8.44
CA ARG A 453 19.61 19.56 8.65
C ARG A 453 20.76 19.03 7.79
N VAL A 454 20.93 19.57 6.58
CA VAL A 454 21.86 19.03 5.58
C VAL A 454 23.13 19.91 5.46
N PRO A 455 24.36 19.35 5.45
CA PRO A 455 25.60 20.11 5.35
C PRO A 455 25.73 20.83 4.01
N ALA A 456 26.51 21.91 3.96
CA ALA A 456 26.60 22.78 2.80
C ALA A 456 27.06 22.07 1.50
N GLU A 457 27.95 21.08 1.60
CA GLU A 457 28.43 20.30 0.45
C GLU A 457 27.34 19.45 -0.25
N TYR A 458 26.26 19.10 0.46
CA TYR A 458 25.13 18.36 -0.09
C TYR A 458 23.93 19.25 -0.42
N ARG A 459 24.11 20.58 -0.39
CA ARG A 459 23.06 21.53 -0.76
C ARG A 459 23.11 21.82 -2.25
N PRO A 460 21.97 21.80 -2.96
CA PRO A 460 21.93 22.21 -4.35
C PRO A 460 22.43 23.66 -4.50
N ALA A 461 23.05 23.96 -5.64
CA ALA A 461 23.66 25.27 -5.92
C ALA A 461 22.66 26.45 -5.80
N ILE A 462 21.36 26.17 -5.78
CA ILE A 462 20.33 27.17 -5.51
C ILE A 462 20.51 27.89 -4.17
N TYR A 463 21.07 27.23 -3.15
CA TYR A 463 21.34 27.87 -1.85
C TYR A 463 22.37 29.00 -1.96
N GLU A 464 23.36 28.89 -2.84
CA GLU A 464 24.26 30.01 -3.13
C GLU A 464 23.51 31.19 -3.76
N THR A 465 22.57 30.90 -4.66
CA THR A 465 21.73 31.91 -5.30
C THR A 465 20.84 32.61 -4.26
N ILE A 466 20.24 31.85 -3.35
CA ILE A 466 19.44 32.37 -2.23
C ILE A 466 20.30 33.28 -1.34
N ASN A 467 21.49 32.84 -0.97
CA ASN A 467 22.40 33.63 -0.13
C ASN A 467 22.87 34.92 -0.84
N LYS A 468 23.31 34.83 -2.10
CA LYS A 468 23.88 35.97 -2.84
C LYS A 468 22.82 36.97 -3.31
N LYS A 469 21.72 36.51 -3.91
CA LYS A 469 20.69 37.38 -4.52
C LYS A 469 19.58 37.76 -3.55
N PHE A 470 19.25 36.87 -2.61
CA PHE A 470 18.13 37.05 -1.68
C PHE A 470 18.57 37.24 -0.23
N LYS A 471 19.88 37.31 0.04
CA LYS A 471 20.47 37.54 1.37
C LYS A 471 20.04 36.48 2.40
N GLY A 472 19.84 35.23 1.95
CA GLY A 472 19.40 34.12 2.80
C GLY A 472 17.89 34.11 3.10
N ASP A 473 17.11 34.98 2.44
CA ASP A 473 15.66 35.08 2.65
C ASP A 473 14.90 34.13 1.71
N TYR A 474 14.45 33.02 2.27
CA TYR A 474 13.73 31.98 1.53
C TYR A 474 12.35 32.44 1.02
N ASP A 475 11.68 33.33 1.75
CA ASP A 475 10.39 33.88 1.32
C ASP A 475 10.54 34.77 0.10
N LYS A 476 11.55 35.66 0.09
CA LYS A 476 11.85 36.47 -1.09
C LYS A 476 12.24 35.62 -2.30
N TYR A 477 12.98 34.53 -2.08
CA TYR A 477 13.28 33.59 -3.15
C TYR A 477 12.00 32.93 -3.69
N ALA A 478 11.12 32.44 -2.82
CA ALA A 478 9.85 31.83 -3.23
C ALA A 478 8.96 32.83 -4.00
N ASP A 479 8.83 34.07 -3.53
CA ASP A 479 8.09 35.12 -4.25
C ASP A 479 8.65 35.37 -5.65
N TRP A 480 9.97 35.48 -5.76
CA TRP A 480 10.61 35.62 -7.07
C TRP A 480 10.41 34.37 -7.93
N PHE A 481 10.59 33.18 -7.38
CA PHE A 481 10.48 31.92 -8.09
C PHE A 481 9.10 31.76 -8.74
N PHE A 482 8.04 31.87 -7.95
CA PHE A 482 6.66 31.66 -8.41
C PHE A 482 6.18 32.78 -9.35
N LYS A 483 6.76 33.98 -9.25
CA LYS A 483 6.48 35.09 -10.17
C LYS A 483 7.16 34.91 -11.53
N ASN A 484 8.29 34.22 -11.59
CA ASN A 484 9.13 34.15 -12.80
C ASN A 484 9.07 32.81 -13.53
N THR A 485 8.67 31.72 -12.88
CA THR A 485 8.48 30.43 -13.56
C THR A 485 7.20 30.38 -14.41
N LYS A 486 7.29 29.72 -15.56
CA LYS A 486 6.14 29.42 -16.43
C LYS A 486 5.39 28.16 -16.01
N LEU A 487 5.93 27.37 -15.08
CA LEU A 487 5.38 26.07 -14.70
C LEU A 487 4.22 26.16 -13.69
N THR A 488 3.78 27.36 -13.29
CA THR A 488 2.60 27.52 -12.42
C THR A 488 1.28 27.12 -13.09
N THR A 489 1.26 26.99 -14.42
CA THR A 489 0.09 26.57 -15.20
C THR A 489 0.49 25.55 -16.27
N LEU A 490 -0.44 24.67 -16.64
CA LEU A 490 -0.22 23.67 -17.69
C LEU A 490 0.10 24.34 -19.04
N ASP A 491 -0.63 25.38 -19.42
CA ASP A 491 -0.35 26.08 -20.68
C ASP A 491 0.98 26.81 -20.67
N GLY A 492 1.43 27.30 -19.50
CA GLY A 492 2.74 27.91 -19.34
C GLY A 492 3.88 26.90 -19.56
N VAL A 493 3.79 25.69 -19.01
CA VAL A 493 4.80 24.64 -19.26
C VAL A 493 4.76 24.14 -20.70
N VAL A 494 3.57 23.95 -21.29
CA VAL A 494 3.43 23.56 -22.70
C VAL A 494 4.03 24.62 -23.62
N ALA A 495 3.74 25.90 -23.38
CA ALA A 495 4.31 26.99 -24.17
C ALA A 495 5.84 27.05 -24.01
N LEU A 496 6.38 26.82 -22.81
CA LEU A 496 7.81 26.83 -22.55
C LEU A 496 8.53 25.68 -23.27
N ILE A 497 8.01 24.45 -23.17
CA ILE A 497 8.70 23.24 -23.64
C ILE A 497 8.48 22.99 -25.13
N SER A 498 7.27 23.25 -25.66
CA SER A 498 6.95 22.99 -27.06
C SER A 498 7.34 24.15 -27.98
N ASN A 499 7.27 25.39 -27.50
CA ASN A 499 7.48 26.59 -28.34
C ASN A 499 8.67 27.45 -27.89
N GLY A 500 9.19 27.25 -26.68
CA GLY A 500 10.30 28.03 -26.12
C GLY A 500 11.65 27.63 -26.72
N LYS A 501 12.60 28.58 -26.70
CA LYS A 501 13.99 28.27 -27.07
C LYS A 501 14.66 27.51 -25.92
N ALA A 502 15.63 26.65 -26.22
CA ALA A 502 16.38 25.91 -25.22
C ALA A 502 16.93 26.80 -24.08
N LYS A 503 17.41 28.00 -24.41
CA LYS A 503 17.89 29.00 -23.43
C LYS A 503 16.79 29.49 -22.48
N ASP A 504 15.54 29.59 -22.94
CA ASP A 504 14.42 30.06 -22.13
C ASP A 504 13.96 28.93 -21.19
N VAL A 505 13.94 27.68 -21.68
CA VAL A 505 13.72 26.48 -20.85
C VAL A 505 14.78 26.38 -19.76
N ASP A 506 16.05 26.52 -20.12
CA ASP A 506 17.19 26.38 -19.20
C ASP A 506 17.24 27.44 -18.10
N LYS A 507 16.61 28.60 -18.34
CA LYS A 507 16.58 29.75 -17.41
C LYS A 507 15.30 29.84 -16.59
N ASP A 508 14.33 28.95 -16.81
CA ASP A 508 13.13 28.94 -15.99
C ASP A 508 13.51 28.55 -14.55
N PRO A 509 13.10 29.30 -13.52
CA PRO A 509 13.48 29.04 -12.13
C PRO A 509 13.20 27.61 -11.65
N ALA A 510 12.08 27.01 -12.08
CA ALA A 510 11.72 25.66 -11.69
C ALA A 510 12.61 24.61 -12.36
N ILE A 511 12.96 24.84 -13.63
CA ILE A 511 13.90 24.00 -14.37
C ILE A 511 15.32 24.11 -13.79
N GLU A 512 15.79 25.33 -13.47
CA GLU A 512 17.08 25.56 -12.82
C GLU A 512 17.15 24.84 -11.46
N LEU A 513 16.11 24.95 -10.64
CA LEU A 513 16.03 24.24 -9.36
C LEU A 513 16.12 22.73 -9.55
N SER A 514 15.36 22.17 -10.48
CA SER A 514 15.34 20.73 -10.76
C SER A 514 16.71 20.21 -11.21
N LYS A 515 17.38 20.93 -12.12
CA LYS A 515 18.74 20.58 -12.58
C LYS A 515 19.79 20.71 -11.47
N ALA A 516 19.62 21.66 -10.55
CA ALA A 516 20.55 21.87 -9.45
C ALA A 516 20.57 20.70 -8.44
N LEU A 517 19.59 19.78 -8.48
CA LEU A 517 19.55 18.59 -7.63
C LEU A 517 20.42 17.45 -8.16
N GLU A 518 20.69 17.40 -9.47
CA GLU A 518 21.42 16.29 -10.10
C GLU A 518 22.85 16.10 -9.55
N PRO A 519 23.65 17.16 -9.34
CA PRO A 519 24.98 17.01 -8.73
C PRO A 519 24.92 16.44 -7.30
N CYS A 520 23.90 16.80 -6.51
CA CYS A 520 23.70 16.27 -5.16
C CYS A 520 23.41 14.77 -5.20
N LEU A 521 22.53 14.33 -6.10
CA LEU A 521 22.23 12.91 -6.29
C LEU A 521 23.48 12.12 -6.73
N LYS A 522 24.26 12.65 -7.67
CA LYS A 522 25.51 12.03 -8.12
C LYS A 522 26.55 11.92 -7.00
N LEU A 523 26.65 12.93 -6.14
CA LEU A 523 27.53 12.89 -4.98
C LEU A 523 27.11 11.78 -4.01
N LEU A 524 25.83 11.73 -3.64
CA LEU A 524 25.29 10.69 -2.75
C LEU A 524 25.49 9.28 -3.34
N GLN A 525 25.21 9.10 -4.64
CA GLN A 525 25.41 7.82 -5.32
C GLN A 525 26.89 7.41 -5.31
N LYS A 526 27.80 8.34 -5.55
CA LYS A 526 29.25 8.08 -5.54
C LYS A 526 29.73 7.63 -4.16
N GLU A 527 29.22 8.25 -3.09
CA GLU A 527 29.65 7.96 -1.72
C GLU A 527 29.04 6.67 -1.16
N ALA A 528 27.84 6.29 -1.60
CA ALA A 528 27.11 5.15 -1.05
C ALA A 528 27.09 3.90 -1.95
N GLY A 529 27.42 4.03 -3.24
CA GLY A 529 27.17 2.98 -4.24
C GLY A 529 27.83 1.63 -3.97
N GLU A 530 29.10 1.62 -3.53
CA GLU A 530 29.79 0.38 -3.17
C GLU A 530 29.15 -0.31 -1.96
N TYR A 531 28.72 0.46 -0.97
CA TYR A 531 28.10 -0.04 0.25
C TYR A 531 26.69 -0.59 0.00
N TYR A 532 25.91 0.01 -0.89
CA TYR A 532 24.61 -0.56 -1.28
C TYR A 532 24.79 -1.92 -1.97
N THR A 533 25.78 -2.06 -2.86
CA THR A 533 26.09 -3.36 -3.49
C THR A 533 26.48 -4.41 -2.44
N GLN A 534 27.20 -3.99 -1.40
CA GLN A 534 27.58 -4.82 -0.25
C GLN A 534 26.37 -5.20 0.63
N ILE A 535 25.44 -4.26 0.87
CA ILE A 535 24.19 -4.52 1.59
C ILE A 535 23.35 -5.54 0.82
N ASP A 536 23.09 -5.33 -0.47
CA ASP A 536 22.25 -6.20 -1.31
C ASP A 536 22.79 -7.65 -1.30
N LYS A 537 24.11 -7.81 -1.48
CA LYS A 537 24.78 -9.10 -1.35
C LYS A 537 24.62 -9.71 0.04
N GLY A 538 24.84 -8.90 1.07
CA GLY A 538 24.73 -9.28 2.47
C GLY A 538 23.34 -9.80 2.80
N GLU A 539 22.28 -9.08 2.40
CA GLU A 539 20.89 -9.44 2.68
C GLU A 539 20.47 -10.71 1.93
N ARG A 540 20.84 -10.83 0.65
CA ARG A 540 20.59 -12.05 -0.14
C ARG A 540 21.22 -13.27 0.51
N LEU A 541 22.49 -13.18 0.92
CA LEU A 541 23.19 -14.28 1.57
C LEU A 541 22.70 -14.53 2.99
N PHE A 542 22.30 -13.49 3.73
CA PHE A 542 21.69 -13.63 5.05
C PHE A 542 20.40 -14.42 4.97
N MET A 543 19.50 -14.06 4.05
CA MET A 543 18.25 -14.79 3.85
C MET A 543 18.49 -16.26 3.45
N ALA A 544 19.41 -16.51 2.51
CA ALA A 544 19.80 -17.87 2.14
C ALA A 544 20.36 -18.66 3.34
N GLY A 545 21.18 -18.01 4.17
CA GLY A 545 21.75 -18.60 5.37
C GLY A 545 20.70 -18.93 6.42
N LEU A 546 19.72 -18.05 6.66
CA LEU A 546 18.62 -18.30 7.60
C LEU A 546 17.80 -19.52 7.17
N MET A 547 17.50 -19.66 5.88
CA MET A 547 16.78 -20.82 5.35
C MET A 547 17.58 -22.13 5.50
N GLU A 548 18.91 -22.09 5.35
CA GLU A 548 19.77 -23.26 5.60
C GLU A 548 19.95 -23.57 7.09
N MET A 549 19.91 -22.56 7.95
CA MET A 549 20.04 -22.69 9.41
C MET A 549 18.79 -23.32 10.04
N GLU A 550 17.59 -22.99 9.53
CA GLU A 550 16.30 -23.46 10.05
C GLU A 550 15.49 -24.21 8.99
N PRO A 551 15.94 -25.38 8.49
CA PRO A 551 15.30 -26.06 7.35
C PRO A 551 13.86 -26.55 7.63
N ASP A 552 13.50 -26.74 8.89
CA ASP A 552 12.16 -27.15 9.32
C ASP A 552 11.21 -25.95 9.52
N LYS A 553 11.72 -24.72 9.47
CA LYS A 553 10.91 -23.50 9.58
C LYS A 553 10.33 -23.15 8.22
N THR A 554 9.03 -22.87 8.19
CA THR A 554 8.41 -22.35 6.98
C THR A 554 8.63 -20.84 6.93
N PHE A 555 9.43 -20.37 5.96
CA PHE A 555 9.68 -18.94 5.74
C PHE A 555 8.62 -18.36 4.80
N SER A 556 8.03 -17.22 5.16
CA SER A 556 7.20 -16.43 4.26
C SER A 556 8.09 -15.42 3.53
N PRO A 557 8.05 -15.29 2.20
CA PRO A 557 8.81 -14.25 1.53
C PRO A 557 8.25 -12.87 1.87
N ASP A 558 9.11 -11.87 1.91
CA ASP A 558 8.69 -10.47 2.04
C ASP A 558 7.68 -10.09 0.95
N ALA A 559 6.75 -9.20 1.28
CA ALA A 559 5.80 -8.67 0.33
C ALA A 559 6.50 -7.90 -0.79
N ASN A 560 5.96 -8.00 -2.00
CA ASN A 560 6.52 -7.38 -3.22
C ASN A 560 5.42 -7.11 -4.26
N PHE A 561 4.22 -6.77 -3.80
CA PHE A 561 3.02 -6.47 -4.59
C PHE A 561 2.56 -7.61 -5.54
N THR A 562 2.76 -8.85 -5.11
CA THR A 562 2.23 -10.06 -5.76
C THR A 562 1.10 -10.67 -4.93
N GLN A 563 0.28 -11.54 -5.53
CA GLN A 563 -0.86 -12.13 -4.82
C GLN A 563 -0.38 -13.06 -3.69
N ARG A 564 -0.79 -12.76 -2.45
CA ARG A 564 -0.48 -13.52 -1.24
C ARG A 564 -1.74 -13.89 -0.49
N LEU A 565 -1.63 -14.92 0.35
CA LEU A 565 -2.65 -15.38 1.26
C LEU A 565 -2.12 -15.30 2.69
N SER A 566 -2.93 -14.77 3.61
CA SER A 566 -2.71 -14.89 5.05
C SER A 566 -3.95 -15.52 5.70
N TYR A 567 -3.76 -16.37 6.70
CA TYR A 567 -4.83 -17.09 7.39
C TYR A 567 -4.66 -17.01 8.91
N GLY A 568 -5.76 -17.17 9.63
CA GLY A 568 -5.82 -16.97 11.06
C GLY A 568 -7.24 -17.09 11.58
N SER A 569 -7.57 -16.31 12.60
CA SER A 569 -8.86 -16.32 13.28
C SER A 569 -9.31 -14.92 13.65
N ILE A 570 -10.63 -14.77 13.77
CA ILE A 570 -11.26 -13.60 14.37
C ILE A 570 -10.86 -13.50 15.85
N GLY A 571 -10.56 -12.30 16.34
CA GLY A 571 -10.31 -12.11 17.77
C GLY A 571 -9.79 -10.73 18.18
N GLY A 572 -10.16 -10.33 19.40
CA GLY A 572 -9.74 -9.06 20.02
C GLY A 572 -8.30 -9.11 20.51
N TYR A 573 -7.88 -8.08 21.24
CA TYR A 573 -6.52 -7.99 21.80
C TYR A 573 -6.47 -7.05 23.01
N LYS A 574 -5.30 -7.02 23.68
CA LYS A 574 -5.05 -6.16 24.84
C LYS A 574 -3.94 -5.15 24.50
N PRO A 575 -4.28 -3.88 24.24
CA PRO A 575 -3.28 -2.88 23.82
C PRO A 575 -2.35 -2.43 24.97
N ALA A 576 -2.86 -2.52 26.21
CA ALA A 576 -2.21 -2.07 27.42
C ALA A 576 -2.74 -2.85 28.64
N ASP A 577 -2.09 -2.68 29.78
CA ASP A 577 -2.57 -3.22 31.05
C ASP A 577 -3.99 -2.72 31.36
N ALA A 578 -4.83 -3.60 31.91
CA ALA A 578 -6.24 -3.38 32.22
C ALA A 578 -7.17 -2.95 31.05
N VAL A 579 -6.67 -2.88 29.82
CA VAL A 579 -7.47 -2.55 28.63
C VAL A 579 -7.69 -3.80 27.78
N THR A 580 -8.93 -4.06 27.38
CA THR A 580 -9.27 -5.12 26.43
C THR A 580 -10.12 -4.53 25.33
N TYR A 581 -9.69 -4.74 24.10
CA TYR A 581 -10.47 -4.41 22.92
C TYR A 581 -11.15 -5.66 22.37
N ASP A 582 -12.46 -5.55 22.17
CA ASP A 582 -13.28 -6.60 21.57
C ASP A 582 -12.93 -6.78 20.08
N TYR A 583 -13.37 -7.90 19.49
CA TYR A 583 -13.09 -8.27 18.10
C TYR A 583 -14.02 -7.60 17.09
N TYR A 584 -15.04 -6.88 17.51
CA TYR A 584 -15.96 -6.17 16.64
C TYR A 584 -16.39 -4.83 17.24
N SER A 585 -16.84 -3.94 16.36
CA SER A 585 -17.46 -2.66 16.70
C SER A 585 -18.89 -2.62 16.17
N THR A 586 -19.69 -1.65 16.64
CA THR A 586 -21.10 -1.54 16.25
C THR A 586 -21.46 -0.12 15.84
N SER A 587 -22.61 0.05 15.18
CA SER A 587 -23.14 1.36 14.79
C SER A 587 -23.36 2.30 15.98
N LYS A 588 -23.50 1.77 17.21
CA LYS A 588 -23.53 2.58 18.44
C LYS A 588 -22.27 3.44 18.59
N GLY A 589 -21.11 2.92 18.23
CA GLY A 589 -19.85 3.68 18.31
C GLY A 589 -19.78 4.84 17.30
N VAL A 590 -20.47 4.73 16.16
CA VAL A 590 -20.67 5.88 15.25
C VAL A 590 -21.47 6.98 15.96
N LEU A 591 -22.57 6.60 16.62
CA LEU A 591 -23.42 7.55 17.36
C LEU A 591 -22.72 8.17 18.58
N GLU A 592 -21.80 7.44 19.22
CA GLU A 592 -21.00 7.92 20.35
C GLU A 592 -19.91 8.89 19.92
N LYS A 593 -19.31 8.70 18.73
CA LYS A 593 -18.26 9.57 18.19
C LYS A 593 -18.79 10.76 17.37
N GLU A 594 -20.05 10.73 16.95
CA GLU A 594 -20.63 11.77 16.09
C GLU A 594 -20.46 13.17 16.67
N ASN A 595 -19.96 14.08 15.84
CA ASN A 595 -19.80 15.48 16.19
C ASN A 595 -20.00 16.35 14.94
N PRO A 596 -21.09 17.13 14.84
CA PRO A 596 -21.40 17.91 13.64
C PRO A 596 -20.44 19.09 13.41
N ASN A 597 -19.65 19.47 14.42
CA ASN A 597 -18.66 20.54 14.32
C ASN A 597 -17.25 20.03 13.96
N ASP A 598 -17.07 18.71 13.87
CA ASP A 598 -15.80 18.09 13.47
C ASP A 598 -15.97 17.41 12.11
N PRO A 599 -15.28 17.86 11.04
CA PRO A 599 -15.43 17.26 9.71
C PRO A 599 -14.99 15.79 9.65
N GLU A 600 -14.21 15.28 10.61
CA GLU A 600 -13.84 13.87 10.66
C GLU A 600 -14.94 12.99 11.28
N PHE A 601 -15.83 13.57 12.10
CA PHE A 601 -16.88 12.85 12.83
C PHE A 601 -18.30 13.34 12.54
N ALA A 602 -18.47 14.29 11.62
CA ALA A 602 -19.77 14.75 11.16
C ALA A 602 -20.41 13.71 10.22
N VAL A 603 -21.68 13.40 10.47
CA VAL A 603 -22.45 12.42 9.70
C VAL A 603 -23.77 13.03 9.23
N GLN A 604 -24.18 12.77 7.99
CA GLN A 604 -25.45 13.28 7.48
C GLN A 604 -26.64 12.71 8.26
N GLN A 605 -27.64 13.56 8.49
CA GLN A 605 -28.78 13.24 9.35
C GLN A 605 -29.56 12.00 8.92
N TYR A 606 -29.67 11.72 7.61
CA TYR A 606 -30.41 10.55 7.12
C TYR A 606 -29.73 9.23 7.55
N ILE A 607 -28.39 9.19 7.54
CA ILE A 607 -27.61 8.04 8.00
C ILE A 607 -27.82 7.84 9.51
N LEU A 608 -27.76 8.94 10.28
CA LEU A 608 -28.01 8.89 11.72
C LEU A 608 -29.43 8.40 12.05
N ASN A 609 -30.42 8.79 11.25
CA ASN A 609 -31.80 8.33 11.41
C ASN A 609 -31.91 6.83 11.15
N ASP A 610 -31.29 6.32 10.07
CA ASP A 610 -31.29 4.89 9.76
C ASP A 610 -30.59 4.08 10.86
N LEU A 611 -29.44 4.53 11.36
CA LEU A 611 -28.71 3.87 12.46
C LEU A 611 -29.50 3.87 13.77
N LYS A 612 -30.15 4.98 14.12
CA LYS A 612 -30.99 5.11 15.33
C LYS A 612 -32.30 4.32 15.22
N GLY A 613 -32.82 4.15 14.01
CA GLY A 613 -34.04 3.38 13.74
C GLY A 613 -33.90 1.90 14.09
N GLY A 614 -32.68 1.35 14.01
CA GLY A 614 -32.41 -0.04 14.41
C GLY A 614 -33.00 -1.11 13.49
N ASP A 615 -33.59 -0.72 12.35
CA ASP A 615 -34.11 -1.66 11.35
C ASP A 615 -32.99 -2.16 10.43
N PHE A 616 -32.20 -3.08 10.99
CA PHE A 616 -31.05 -3.67 10.30
C PHE A 616 -31.41 -4.88 9.43
N GLY A 617 -32.66 -5.38 9.50
CA GLY A 617 -33.14 -6.52 8.72
C GLY A 617 -32.22 -7.74 8.79
N GLN A 618 -31.91 -8.33 7.61
CA GLN A 618 -31.05 -9.51 7.49
C GLN A 618 -29.56 -9.25 7.77
N TYR A 619 -29.18 -8.00 8.05
CA TYR A 619 -27.81 -7.58 8.27
C TYR A 619 -27.47 -7.41 9.76
N ALA A 620 -28.47 -7.49 10.65
CA ALA A 620 -28.24 -7.56 12.08
C ALA A 620 -27.44 -8.83 12.42
N ASP A 621 -26.51 -8.72 13.37
CA ASP A 621 -25.92 -9.91 13.96
C ASP A 621 -26.92 -10.64 14.86
N THR A 622 -26.54 -11.84 15.33
CA THR A 622 -27.36 -12.65 16.25
C THR A 622 -27.74 -11.94 17.55
N ASP A 623 -27.01 -10.89 17.93
CA ASP A 623 -27.32 -10.03 19.09
C ASP A 623 -28.27 -8.87 18.78
N GLY A 624 -28.76 -8.79 17.53
CA GLY A 624 -29.66 -7.75 17.04
C GLY A 624 -28.98 -6.42 16.70
N LYS A 625 -27.65 -6.32 16.78
CA LYS A 625 -26.91 -5.09 16.50
C LYS A 625 -26.34 -5.08 15.08
N MET A 626 -26.11 -3.88 14.57
CA MET A 626 -25.32 -3.69 13.35
C MET A 626 -23.83 -3.65 13.71
N HIS A 627 -23.11 -4.71 13.37
CA HIS A 627 -21.64 -4.74 13.45
C HIS A 627 -21.08 -3.90 12.29
N VAL A 628 -20.05 -3.09 12.57
CA VAL A 628 -19.47 -2.17 11.57
C VAL A 628 -18.11 -2.66 11.10
N ASN A 629 -17.20 -2.91 12.04
CA ASN A 629 -15.88 -3.43 11.76
C ASN A 629 -15.57 -4.63 12.66
N PHE A 630 -14.58 -5.43 12.26
CA PHE A 630 -14.06 -6.53 13.05
C PHE A 630 -12.56 -6.73 12.88
N LEU A 631 -12.00 -7.54 13.77
CA LEU A 631 -10.60 -7.89 13.85
C LEU A 631 -10.35 -9.37 13.53
N SER A 632 -9.30 -9.61 12.76
CA SER A 632 -8.64 -10.92 12.68
C SER A 632 -7.15 -10.77 12.94
N ASN A 633 -6.46 -11.86 13.28
CA ASN A 633 -4.99 -11.87 13.36
C ASN A 633 -4.33 -12.20 12.01
N ASN A 634 -5.01 -11.93 10.89
CA ASN A 634 -4.38 -12.04 9.58
C ASN A 634 -3.24 -11.02 9.46
N ASP A 635 -2.26 -11.40 8.66
CA ASP A 635 -1.04 -10.66 8.40
C ASP A 635 -1.18 -9.86 7.10
N ILE A 636 -1.16 -8.53 7.23
CA ILE A 636 -1.36 -7.59 6.13
C ILE A 636 -0.36 -6.45 6.20
N THR A 637 -0.19 -5.76 5.08
CA THR A 637 0.49 -4.46 4.99
C THR A 637 -0.20 -3.58 3.94
N GLY A 638 0.31 -2.37 3.68
CA GLY A 638 -0.16 -1.51 2.59
C GLY A 638 -0.20 -2.29 1.28
N GLY A 639 -1.28 -2.16 0.51
CA GLY A 639 -1.56 -3.01 -0.66
C GLY A 639 -2.65 -4.06 -0.41
N ASN A 640 -2.81 -4.52 0.83
CA ASN A 640 -3.95 -5.35 1.23
C ASN A 640 -5.26 -4.57 1.36
N SER A 641 -5.25 -3.25 1.28
CA SER A 641 -6.48 -2.47 1.26
C SER A 641 -7.45 -2.96 0.18
N GLY A 642 -8.67 -3.32 0.58
CA GLY A 642 -9.72 -3.88 -0.26
C GLY A 642 -9.64 -5.39 -0.42
N SER A 643 -8.71 -6.06 0.27
CA SER A 643 -8.60 -7.52 0.24
C SER A 643 -9.86 -8.14 0.84
N PRO A 644 -10.45 -9.16 0.19
CA PRO A 644 -11.52 -9.92 0.79
C PRO A 644 -11.04 -10.69 2.02
N VAL A 645 -11.83 -10.62 3.09
CA VAL A 645 -11.71 -11.54 4.23
C VAL A 645 -12.76 -12.62 4.09
N PHE A 646 -12.29 -13.86 4.08
CA PHE A 646 -13.08 -15.07 3.87
C PHE A 646 -13.21 -15.88 5.16
N ASN A 647 -14.37 -16.51 5.35
CA ASN A 647 -14.53 -17.57 6.36
C ASN A 647 -13.93 -18.91 5.88
N GLY A 648 -14.01 -19.95 6.72
CA GLY A 648 -13.47 -21.29 6.42
C GLY A 648 -14.11 -22.01 5.21
N LYS A 649 -15.15 -21.43 4.58
CA LYS A 649 -15.81 -21.94 3.38
C LYS A 649 -15.52 -21.09 2.13
N ALA A 650 -14.55 -20.18 2.21
CA ALA A 650 -14.23 -19.21 1.16
C ALA A 650 -15.41 -18.29 0.77
N GLN A 651 -16.24 -17.92 1.75
CA GLN A 651 -17.32 -16.94 1.57
C GLN A 651 -16.88 -15.59 2.14
N LEU A 652 -17.18 -14.50 1.43
CA LEU A 652 -16.81 -13.15 1.84
C LEU A 652 -17.55 -12.76 3.11
N ILE A 653 -16.80 -12.38 4.16
CA ILE A 653 -17.32 -11.88 5.45
C ILE A 653 -16.90 -10.43 5.73
N GLY A 654 -15.92 -9.90 4.99
CA GLY A 654 -15.51 -8.50 5.13
C GLY A 654 -14.46 -8.07 4.11
N LEU A 655 -14.04 -6.81 4.21
CA LEU A 655 -12.94 -6.26 3.41
C LEU A 655 -11.89 -5.68 4.37
N ALA A 656 -10.65 -6.14 4.27
CA ALA A 656 -9.53 -5.58 5.03
C ALA A 656 -9.26 -4.15 4.54
N PHE A 657 -9.02 -3.22 5.47
CA PHE A 657 -8.73 -1.82 5.12
C PHE A 657 -7.66 -1.15 5.96
N ASP A 658 -7.30 -1.70 7.12
CA ASP A 658 -6.31 -1.08 8.00
C ASP A 658 -5.66 -2.10 8.95
N GLY A 659 -4.54 -1.72 9.56
CA GLY A 659 -3.95 -2.41 10.71
C GLY A 659 -4.16 -1.62 12.00
N ASN A 660 -3.85 -2.19 13.16
CA ASN A 660 -3.92 -1.48 14.44
C ASN A 660 -2.56 -0.85 14.86
N TRP A 661 -2.66 0.23 15.64
CA TRP A 661 -1.55 1.09 16.05
C TRP A 661 -0.41 0.33 16.74
N GLU A 662 -0.76 -0.59 17.66
CA GLU A 662 0.21 -1.33 18.46
C GLU A 662 1.07 -2.29 17.65
N ALA A 663 0.73 -2.55 16.38
CA ALA A 663 1.42 -3.48 15.50
C ALA A 663 1.90 -2.84 14.18
N LEU A 664 2.14 -1.52 14.18
CA LEU A 664 2.72 -0.83 13.03
C LEU A 664 4.15 -1.27 12.68
N SER A 665 4.80 -2.09 13.50
CA SER A 665 6.05 -2.80 13.17
C SER A 665 5.85 -4.07 12.32
N GLY A 666 4.62 -4.42 11.94
CA GLY A 666 4.27 -5.66 11.22
C GLY A 666 5.03 -5.88 9.91
N ASP A 667 5.57 -4.81 9.32
CA ASP A 667 6.43 -4.88 8.14
C ASP A 667 7.84 -5.45 8.44
N ILE A 668 8.27 -5.47 9.71
CA ILE A 668 9.61 -5.91 10.16
C ILE A 668 9.55 -7.11 11.09
N VAL A 669 8.54 -7.13 11.97
CA VAL A 669 8.26 -8.23 12.89
C VAL A 669 6.76 -8.34 13.07
N PHE A 670 6.22 -9.54 12.85
CA PHE A 670 4.84 -9.85 13.18
C PHE A 670 4.69 -10.10 14.69
N GLU A 671 3.67 -9.50 15.29
CA GLU A 671 3.45 -9.52 16.74
C GLU A 671 2.12 -10.22 17.11
N PRO A 672 2.11 -11.55 17.34
CA PRO A 672 0.88 -12.34 17.52
C PRO A 672 -0.11 -11.79 18.56
N GLU A 673 0.42 -11.24 19.65
CA GLU A 673 -0.38 -10.80 20.79
C GLU A 673 -1.21 -9.55 20.48
N VAL A 674 -0.69 -8.65 19.63
CA VAL A 674 -1.29 -7.33 19.39
C VAL A 674 -1.66 -7.06 17.93
N GLN A 675 -1.06 -7.76 16.96
CA GLN A 675 -1.28 -7.49 15.55
C GLN A 675 -2.64 -7.99 15.07
N ARG A 676 -3.44 -7.05 14.55
CA ARG A 676 -4.78 -7.28 14.05
C ARG A 676 -5.01 -6.55 12.73
N THR A 677 -5.60 -7.27 11.79
CA THR A 677 -6.22 -6.70 10.59
C THR A 677 -7.58 -6.13 10.97
N ILE A 678 -7.82 -4.87 10.63
CA ILE A 678 -9.11 -4.20 10.75
C ILE A 678 -9.85 -4.35 9.42
N SER A 679 -11.07 -4.88 9.49
CA SER A 679 -11.93 -5.14 8.34
C SER A 679 -13.31 -4.53 8.50
N VAL A 680 -13.90 -4.08 7.39
CA VAL A 680 -15.31 -3.69 7.36
C VAL A 680 -16.16 -4.95 7.26
N ASP A 681 -17.17 -5.04 8.13
CA ASP A 681 -18.11 -6.15 8.12
C ASP A 681 -18.96 -6.09 6.86
N ILE A 682 -19.02 -7.21 6.13
CA ILE A 682 -19.77 -7.25 4.86
C ILE A 682 -21.26 -6.97 5.08
N ARG A 683 -21.81 -7.23 6.27
CA ARG A 683 -23.19 -6.88 6.64
C ARG A 683 -23.39 -5.38 6.68
N TYR A 684 -22.42 -4.60 7.18
CA TYR A 684 -22.49 -3.14 7.16
C TYR A 684 -22.38 -2.57 5.74
N VAL A 685 -21.53 -3.18 4.90
CA VAL A 685 -21.43 -2.86 3.46
C VAL A 685 -22.79 -3.05 2.78
N LEU A 686 -23.39 -4.25 2.91
CA LEU A 686 -24.67 -4.55 2.28
C LEU A 686 -25.83 -3.74 2.86
N TYR A 687 -25.84 -3.49 4.18
CA TYR A 687 -26.79 -2.59 4.82
C TYR A 687 -26.70 -1.16 4.28
N THR A 688 -25.48 -0.64 4.10
CA THR A 688 -25.27 0.69 3.55
C THR A 688 -25.79 0.78 2.11
N ILE A 689 -25.53 -0.23 1.28
CA ILE A 689 -26.03 -0.31 -0.09
C ILE A 689 -27.56 -0.43 -0.14
N ASP A 690 -28.15 -1.36 0.62
CA ASP A 690 -29.59 -1.65 0.60
C ASP A 690 -30.41 -0.57 1.34
N LYS A 691 -30.10 -0.36 2.62
CA LYS A 691 -30.94 0.40 3.53
C LYS A 691 -30.57 1.87 3.61
N VAL A 692 -29.29 2.23 3.61
CA VAL A 692 -28.91 3.65 3.78
C VAL A 692 -29.02 4.40 2.45
N MET A 693 -28.46 3.83 1.39
CA MET A 693 -28.35 4.48 0.08
C MET A 693 -29.33 3.92 -0.97
N LYS A 694 -30.21 2.99 -0.59
CA LYS A 694 -31.38 2.54 -1.38
C LYS A 694 -31.02 2.03 -2.79
N CYS A 695 -30.05 1.11 -2.88
CA CYS A 695 -29.60 0.49 -4.14
C CYS A 695 -29.79 -1.04 -4.16
N PRO A 696 -31.04 -1.54 -4.14
CA PRO A 696 -31.33 -2.97 -4.05
C PRO A 696 -30.84 -3.79 -5.24
N ARG A 697 -30.69 -3.19 -6.43
CA ARG A 697 -30.21 -3.89 -7.64
C ARG A 697 -28.84 -4.55 -7.44
N LEU A 698 -27.97 -3.93 -6.63
CA LEU A 698 -26.64 -4.48 -6.38
C LEU A 698 -26.74 -5.70 -5.48
N ILE A 699 -27.67 -5.71 -4.52
CA ILE A 699 -27.94 -6.86 -3.65
C ILE A 699 -28.48 -8.04 -4.46
N GLU A 700 -29.37 -7.78 -5.43
CA GLU A 700 -29.93 -8.80 -6.33
C GLU A 700 -28.89 -9.46 -7.24
N GLU A 701 -27.76 -8.78 -7.49
CA GLU A 701 -26.66 -9.30 -8.31
C GLU A 701 -25.75 -10.27 -7.55
N LEU A 702 -25.80 -10.26 -6.20
CA LEU A 702 -24.90 -11.03 -5.35
C LEU A 702 -25.44 -12.43 -5.07
N LYS A 703 -24.53 -13.41 -4.97
CA LYS A 703 -24.83 -14.71 -4.40
C LYS A 703 -24.73 -14.65 -2.87
N ILE A 704 -25.82 -14.32 -2.20
CA ILE A 704 -25.88 -14.20 -0.73
C ILE A 704 -26.12 -15.56 -0.07
N ILE A 705 -25.27 -15.90 0.91
CA ILE A 705 -25.39 -17.06 1.80
C ILE A 705 -26.00 -16.58 3.11
N LYS A 706 -27.11 -17.20 3.52
CA LYS A 706 -27.90 -16.83 4.71
C LYS A 706 -27.80 -17.87 5.80
#